data_AF-A0A0Q9TWT8-F1
#
_entry.id   AF-A0A0Q9TWT8-F1
#
_cell.length_a   1.000
_cell.length_b   1.000
_cell.length_c   1.000
_cell.angle_alpha   90.00
_cell.angle_beta   90.00
_cell.angle_gamma   90.00
#
_symmetry.space_group_name_H-M   'P 1'
#
loop_
_entity.id
_entity.type
_entity.pdbx_description
1 polymer ?
#
loop_
_entity_poly.entity_id
_entity_poly.type
_entity_poly.pdbx_seq_one_letter_code
_entity_poly.pdbx_strand_id
1 'polypeptide(L)'
;MALPLPTGDVTALRAAARSLDRAAARARSTTTVRGTLAPRLGAVWTGDAAVAAGTEAAELGARARRVVDGLCVASRSLVTYAVAFDLAVAQVRSLQRRWDALDADHALALLRLDALPDPTGALGLLGSERARSDLAVGRARLSRAYAGVLDDLRATGRRCAALAAGATDATFPSGAAASSERVRSAVTGGLWFADGVVSTRVSRDAALAHSLLVRRLVADGGSASPRLTDGTAAQLASRVRARADDPVYAQALLSEMGTDGLARLLLATGVTRSASGTHVDTLREVLSALGSLLITATSHSVPIGTDPRTRARLASGAALLADDLVAGIDTVRVDPGSGGRATGAWLMGQLLSGAGAAGDDRPLPARFARRAAAAAATSEIAETRDADADLRHGTTLRPDGDDLFASWFDDAPRTGDAVHVLLEHVGDDPAEQAALLAEPLPGSLVAGGALSNSRGDRLTLGEHLVRRWVTFEANGIESNPDLRLATDEDLATLLRSIATSADQGSAEIRARVMLELSRTSAYAMLEASTTRIYTTSTSPVEDLVADWVSAMRENVDVALTTSVPAARPVGYVRPTSDGMQPWLDGQELTGVVGALAVDTGTGLRAKDAGAAYDRLVDRELDVARRSAASGDDVRRDVARLGFLDQSASAALVAVARRQDELNRSAWRGLAEAGHVVAEIRRGGVTGLASTVHTYVDGGTMRTPTDDLLIALVRSDVELSQTELDDLHRGRLAARIEAITGKCTDVLPTIALGARRAPLLPTAAQLRAARDAEIRAAADAAFKDDARRGSASAMDRLKPRTVLTNRAHVTPAKDSHLARPSTPAEAEERIRRAQPSGSALKSDPLHRSGSWVVEDVAEKATVFMLVGGDGVSRTLVQMPGSVNGVAGRFEWILEQDRITHQLFVRDGRITGVPIKP
;
A
#
# COMPACT_ATOMS: atom_id res chain seq x y z
N MET A 1 60.20 27.59 61.95
CA MET A 1 59.69 26.78 63.09
C MET A 1 60.51 25.50 63.14
N ALA A 2 60.93 25.08 64.33
CA ALA A 2 61.65 23.81 64.53
C ALA A 2 60.73 22.59 64.40
N LEU A 3 59.44 22.76 64.69
CA LEU A 3 58.38 21.75 64.54
C LEU A 3 57.43 22.20 63.42
N PRO A 4 57.39 21.49 62.27
CA PRO A 4 56.52 21.84 61.17
C PRO A 4 55.04 21.62 61.52
N LEU A 5 54.15 22.47 61.00
CA LEU A 5 52.71 22.25 61.15
C LEU A 5 52.25 21.12 60.23
N PRO A 6 51.24 20.32 60.64
CA PRO A 6 50.61 19.36 59.74
C PRO A 6 49.97 20.10 58.55
N THR A 7 50.09 19.53 57.35
CA THR A 7 49.54 20.08 56.11
C THR A 7 48.13 19.55 55.86
N GLY A 8 47.21 20.41 55.41
CA GLY A 8 45.83 20.03 55.11
C GLY A 8 44.86 21.22 55.09
N ASP A 9 43.66 21.00 54.54
CA ASP A 9 42.59 22.00 54.46
C ASP A 9 41.36 21.57 55.28
N VAL A 10 41.28 22.10 56.50
CA VAL A 10 40.18 21.84 57.43
C VAL A 10 38.86 22.42 56.91
N THR A 11 38.91 23.52 56.16
CA THR A 11 37.73 24.16 55.58
C THR A 11 37.13 23.26 54.50
N ALA A 12 37.97 22.67 53.64
CA ALA A 12 37.54 21.70 52.65
C ALA A 12 36.92 20.44 53.29
N LEU A 13 37.52 19.90 54.37
CA LEU A 13 36.97 18.75 55.10
C LEU A 13 35.55 19.05 55.64
N ARG A 14 35.37 20.22 56.25
CA ARG A 14 34.06 20.66 56.77
C ARG A 14 33.05 20.92 55.64
N ALA A 15 33.50 21.48 54.51
CA ALA A 15 32.64 21.70 53.35
C ALA A 15 32.17 20.37 52.72
N ALA A 16 33.07 19.40 52.61
CA ALA A 16 32.76 18.05 52.15
C ALA A 16 31.74 17.37 53.07
N ALA A 17 31.94 17.41 54.40
CA ALA A 17 30.98 16.88 55.37
C ALA A 17 29.58 17.48 55.20
N ARG A 18 29.46 18.82 55.12
CA ARG A 18 28.17 19.49 54.88
C ARG A 18 27.53 19.08 53.55
N SER A 19 28.33 18.84 52.52
CA SER A 19 27.83 18.38 51.22
C SER A 19 27.20 16.98 51.34
N LEU A 20 27.88 16.07 52.04
CA LEU A 20 27.39 14.71 52.30
C LEU A 20 26.09 14.72 53.12
N ASP A 21 26.02 15.53 54.19
CA ASP A 21 24.81 15.64 55.00
C ASP A 21 23.61 16.18 54.20
N ARG A 22 23.82 17.19 53.34
CA ARG A 22 22.77 17.70 52.46
C ARG A 22 22.32 16.66 51.43
N ALA A 23 23.23 15.85 50.91
CA ALA A 23 22.88 14.76 50.00
C ALA A 23 22.05 13.69 50.72
N ALA A 24 22.49 13.27 51.91
CA ALA A 24 21.76 12.31 52.74
C ALA A 24 20.36 12.82 53.14
N ALA A 25 20.25 14.07 53.57
CA ALA A 25 18.96 14.68 53.94
C ALA A 25 17.98 14.72 52.74
N ARG A 26 18.46 15.12 51.56
CA ARG A 26 17.66 15.10 50.32
C ARG A 26 17.22 13.67 49.98
N ALA A 27 18.12 12.70 50.04
CA ALA A 27 17.80 11.30 49.77
C ALA A 27 16.76 10.75 50.76
N ARG A 28 16.89 11.04 52.07
CA ARG A 28 15.92 10.66 53.12
C ARG A 28 14.55 11.30 52.98
N SER A 29 14.42 12.36 52.17
CA SER A 29 13.11 12.94 51.86
C SER A 29 12.32 12.14 50.82
N THR A 30 12.99 11.28 50.05
CA THR A 30 12.34 10.46 49.01
C THR A 30 11.52 9.32 49.60
N THR A 31 10.42 8.96 48.94
CA THR A 31 9.53 7.86 49.34
C THR A 31 10.23 6.49 49.34
N THR A 32 11.21 6.31 48.45
CA THR A 32 12.03 5.10 48.34
C THR A 32 12.87 4.88 49.59
N VAL A 33 13.66 5.88 50.01
CA VAL A 33 14.52 5.76 51.19
C VAL A 33 13.68 5.68 52.47
N ARG A 34 12.57 6.42 52.55
CA ARG A 34 11.60 6.33 53.67
C ARG A 34 10.88 4.99 53.76
N GLY A 35 10.95 4.14 52.74
CA GLY A 35 10.23 2.86 52.69
C GLY A 35 8.72 3.00 52.48
N THR A 36 8.22 4.19 52.16
CA THR A 36 6.79 4.43 51.92
C THR A 36 6.36 4.18 50.48
N LEU A 37 7.29 3.84 49.58
CA LEU A 37 6.99 3.56 48.18
C LEU A 37 6.14 2.29 48.00
N ALA A 38 6.54 1.17 48.62
CA ALA A 38 5.81 -0.11 48.48
C ALA A 38 4.36 -0.04 49.00
N PRO A 39 4.06 0.55 50.18
CA PRO A 39 2.68 0.74 50.63
C PRO A 39 1.86 1.64 49.70
N ARG A 40 2.46 2.69 49.13
CA ARG A 40 1.78 3.57 48.18
C ARG A 40 1.48 2.88 46.86
N LEU A 41 2.37 2.02 46.38
CA LEU A 41 2.13 1.20 45.19
C LEU A 41 0.98 0.22 45.42
N GLY A 42 0.94 -0.46 46.57
CA GLY A 42 -0.15 -1.37 46.93
C GLY A 42 -1.52 -0.69 47.08
N ALA A 43 -1.57 0.63 47.33
CA ALA A 43 -2.82 1.39 47.43
C ALA A 43 -3.42 1.76 46.06
N VAL A 44 -2.63 1.77 44.98
CA VAL A 44 -3.07 2.21 43.64
C VAL A 44 -2.93 1.11 42.58
N TRP A 45 -2.37 -0.04 42.95
CA TRP A 45 -2.07 -1.13 42.03
C TRP A 45 -2.23 -2.48 42.72
N THR A 46 -2.92 -3.42 42.05
CA THR A 46 -3.25 -4.75 42.57
C THR A 46 -2.79 -5.87 41.62
N GLY A 47 -2.72 -7.12 42.12
CA GLY A 47 -2.30 -8.31 41.37
C GLY A 47 -0.81 -8.68 41.55
N ASP A 48 -0.38 -9.78 40.94
CA ASP A 48 0.97 -10.35 41.12
C ASP A 48 2.10 -9.38 40.72
N ALA A 49 1.86 -8.57 39.68
CA ALA A 49 2.80 -7.53 39.26
C ALA A 49 2.94 -6.41 40.31
N ALA A 50 1.87 -6.09 41.05
CA ALA A 50 1.91 -5.12 42.13
C ALA A 50 2.67 -5.67 43.35
N VAL A 51 2.52 -6.96 43.65
CA VAL A 51 3.27 -7.66 44.72
C VAL A 51 4.76 -7.70 44.39
N ALA A 52 5.12 -8.05 43.15
CA ALA A 52 6.50 -8.02 42.67
C ALA A 52 7.10 -6.60 42.73
N ALA A 53 6.36 -5.58 42.26
CA ALA A 53 6.80 -4.19 42.34
C ALA A 53 6.93 -3.68 43.78
N GLY A 54 6.06 -4.12 44.69
CA GLY A 54 6.16 -3.82 46.12
C GLY A 54 7.41 -4.43 46.75
N THR A 55 7.72 -5.67 46.39
CA THR A 55 8.92 -6.39 46.86
C THR A 55 10.20 -5.71 46.36
N GLU A 56 10.27 -5.38 45.07
CA GLU A 56 11.40 -4.66 44.51
C GLU A 56 11.53 -3.23 45.05
N ALA A 57 10.42 -2.52 45.28
CA ALA A 57 10.46 -1.20 45.89
C ALA A 57 11.01 -1.24 47.34
N ALA A 58 10.72 -2.32 48.08
CA ALA A 58 11.29 -2.54 49.41
C ALA A 58 12.80 -2.79 49.34
N GLU A 59 13.25 -3.63 48.39
CA GLU A 59 14.66 -3.93 48.16
C GLU A 59 15.44 -2.70 47.67
N LEU A 60 14.89 -1.94 46.71
CA LEU A 60 15.43 -0.66 46.26
C LEU A 60 15.59 0.31 47.45
N GLY A 61 14.57 0.38 48.30
CA GLY A 61 14.61 1.17 49.54
C GLY A 61 15.71 0.70 50.49
N ALA A 62 15.92 -0.61 50.64
CA ALA A 62 16.96 -1.18 51.49
C ALA A 62 18.36 -0.85 50.98
N ARG A 63 18.61 -1.03 49.68
CA ARG A 63 19.88 -0.67 49.02
C ARG A 63 20.16 0.83 49.12
N ALA A 64 19.16 1.67 48.82
CA ALA A 64 19.29 3.12 48.91
C ALA A 64 19.58 3.59 50.35
N ARG A 65 18.91 3.02 51.36
CA ARG A 65 19.20 3.33 52.78
C ARG A 65 20.64 2.99 53.16
N ARG A 66 21.16 1.83 52.74
CA ARG A 66 22.54 1.43 53.01
C ARG A 66 23.55 2.47 52.51
N VAL A 67 23.36 2.99 51.28
CA VAL A 67 24.20 4.06 50.71
C VAL A 67 24.06 5.35 51.51
N VAL A 68 22.81 5.76 51.79
CA VAL A 68 22.52 7.02 52.50
C VAL A 68 23.07 7.03 53.93
N ASP A 69 23.00 5.91 54.65
CA ASP A 69 23.55 5.80 55.99
C ASP A 69 25.08 5.85 56.00
N GLY A 70 25.73 5.29 54.95
CA GLY A 70 27.16 5.44 54.71
C GLY A 70 27.59 6.91 54.57
N LEU A 71 26.81 7.74 53.87
CA LEU A 71 27.08 9.18 53.73
C LEU A 71 27.09 9.91 55.08
N CYS A 72 26.15 9.58 55.97
CA CYS A 72 26.08 10.16 57.32
C CYS A 72 27.28 9.74 58.20
N VAL A 73 27.74 8.50 58.05
CA VAL A 73 28.94 8.01 58.77
C VAL A 73 30.19 8.73 58.26
N ALA A 74 30.37 8.85 56.95
CA ALA A 74 31.49 9.56 56.33
C ALA A 74 31.51 11.07 56.66
N SER A 75 30.34 11.72 56.67
CA SER A 75 30.22 13.13 57.09
C SER A 75 30.74 13.33 58.53
N ARG A 76 30.25 12.53 59.48
CA ARG A 76 30.68 12.61 60.90
C ARG A 76 32.16 12.32 61.09
N SER A 77 32.74 11.38 60.33
CA SER A 77 34.17 11.10 60.41
C SER A 77 35.02 12.24 59.89
N LEU A 78 34.58 12.93 58.81
CA LEU A 78 35.26 14.12 58.28
C LEU A 78 35.24 15.28 59.29
N VAL A 79 34.11 15.50 59.97
CA VAL A 79 34.02 16.50 61.05
C VAL A 79 34.97 16.14 62.20
N THR A 80 35.00 14.88 62.60
CA THR A 80 35.89 14.40 63.67
C THR A 80 37.36 14.58 63.30
N TYR A 81 37.74 14.28 62.05
CA TYR A 81 39.10 14.49 61.57
C TYR A 81 39.45 15.98 61.47
N ALA A 82 38.53 16.83 61.01
CA ALA A 82 38.71 18.28 61.00
C ALA A 82 38.97 18.85 62.41
N VAL A 83 38.24 18.38 63.42
CA VAL A 83 38.46 18.77 64.83
C VAL A 83 39.81 18.28 65.35
N ALA A 84 40.17 17.02 65.07
CA ALA A 84 41.47 16.47 65.46
C ALA A 84 42.63 17.23 64.79
N PHE A 85 42.45 17.66 63.54
CA PHE A 85 43.42 18.47 62.81
C PHE A 85 43.63 19.83 63.45
N ASP A 86 42.56 20.56 63.78
CA ASP A 86 42.65 21.85 64.48
C ASP A 86 43.35 21.71 65.85
N LEU A 87 43.01 20.65 66.59
CA LEU A 87 43.65 20.34 67.87
C LEU A 87 45.15 20.05 67.71
N ALA A 88 45.53 19.25 66.71
CA ALA A 88 46.91 18.95 66.41
C ALA A 88 47.70 20.22 66.04
N VAL A 89 47.15 21.10 65.20
CA VAL A 89 47.77 22.40 64.86
C VAL A 89 47.97 23.24 66.13
N ALA A 90 46.97 23.33 67.00
CA ALA A 90 47.08 24.07 68.25
C ALA A 90 48.15 23.49 69.20
N GLN A 91 48.22 22.15 69.30
CA GLN A 91 49.22 21.45 70.11
C GLN A 91 50.64 21.60 69.56
N VAL A 92 50.84 21.50 68.24
CA VAL A 92 52.15 21.74 67.61
C VAL A 92 52.59 23.19 67.82
N ARG A 93 51.70 24.17 67.71
CA ARG A 93 52.02 25.58 68.05
C ARG A 93 52.42 25.75 69.51
N SER A 94 51.75 25.05 70.44
CA SER A 94 52.12 25.04 71.86
C SER A 94 53.49 24.38 72.11
N LEU A 95 53.78 23.27 71.41
CA LEU A 95 55.09 22.63 71.45
C LEU A 95 56.19 23.53 70.88
N GLN A 96 55.92 24.25 69.78
CA GLN A 96 56.87 25.22 69.22
C GLN A 96 57.16 26.34 70.22
N ARG A 97 56.16 26.91 70.88
CA ARG A 97 56.41 27.95 71.91
C ARG A 97 57.30 27.43 73.05
N ARG A 98 57.12 26.17 73.46
CA ARG A 98 57.99 25.52 74.45
C ARG A 98 59.39 25.26 73.91
N TRP A 99 59.52 24.95 72.63
CA TRP A 99 60.80 24.80 71.95
C TRP A 99 61.56 26.12 71.91
N ASP A 100 60.89 27.21 71.51
CA ASP A 100 61.48 28.55 71.46
C ASP A 100 61.90 29.03 72.85
N ALA A 101 61.09 28.76 73.89
CA ALA A 101 61.43 29.06 75.28
C ALA A 101 62.66 28.27 75.76
N LEU A 102 62.75 26.98 75.43
CA LEU A 102 63.90 26.14 75.77
C LEU A 102 65.19 26.65 75.08
N ASP A 103 65.10 27.08 73.83
CA ASP A 103 66.22 27.67 73.09
C ASP A 103 66.65 29.02 73.71
N ALA A 104 65.70 29.84 74.14
CA ALA A 104 65.96 31.10 74.85
C ALA A 104 66.59 30.88 76.24
N ASP A 105 66.11 29.90 77.01
CA ASP A 105 66.66 29.52 78.30
C ASP A 105 68.12 29.04 78.17
N HIS A 106 68.41 28.25 77.12
CA HIS A 106 69.78 27.83 76.80
C HIS A 106 70.68 29.02 76.46
N ALA A 107 70.23 29.94 75.60
CA ALA A 107 70.98 31.14 75.25
C ALA A 107 71.26 32.03 76.48
N LEU A 108 70.26 32.20 77.35
CA LEU A 108 70.41 32.93 78.61
C LEU A 108 71.39 32.23 79.57
N ALA A 109 71.36 30.89 79.63
CA ALA A 109 72.32 30.12 80.42
C ALA A 109 73.76 30.31 79.92
N LEU A 110 73.98 30.31 78.60
CA LEU A 110 75.31 30.59 78.03
C LEU A 110 75.78 32.02 78.30
N LEU A 111 74.91 33.02 78.16
CA LEU A 111 75.24 34.43 78.48
C LEU A 111 75.58 34.62 79.96
N ARG A 112 74.85 33.94 80.86
CA ARG A 112 75.14 33.96 82.30
C ARG A 112 76.48 33.30 82.63
N LEU A 113 76.85 32.23 81.91
CA LEU A 113 78.14 31.57 82.06
C LEU A 113 79.30 32.45 81.56
N ASP A 114 79.12 33.19 80.48
CA ASP A 114 80.12 34.09 79.89
C ASP A 114 80.41 35.32 80.79
N ALA A 115 79.44 35.75 81.60
CA ALA A 115 79.57 36.87 82.53
C ALA A 115 80.26 36.52 83.86
N LEU A 116 80.59 35.25 84.12
CA LEU A 116 81.24 34.80 85.36
C LEU A 116 82.77 34.85 85.24
N PRO A 117 83.52 35.30 86.27
CA PRO A 117 84.98 35.25 86.25
C PRO A 117 85.49 33.79 86.29
N ASP A 118 86.11 33.32 85.21
CA ASP A 118 86.62 31.94 85.09
C ASP A 118 88.12 31.90 84.73
N PRO A 119 89.02 32.07 85.71
CA PRO A 119 90.46 32.11 85.45
C PRO A 119 91.08 30.77 84.99
N THR A 120 90.35 29.65 85.11
CA THR A 120 90.81 28.32 84.67
C THR A 120 90.10 27.79 83.42
N GLY A 121 89.02 28.44 82.98
CA GLY A 121 88.20 28.04 81.83
C GLY A 121 87.31 26.81 82.06
N ALA A 122 87.39 26.18 83.24
CA ALA A 122 86.73 24.90 83.52
C ALA A 122 85.23 25.06 83.84
N LEU A 123 84.83 26.18 84.44
CA LEU A 123 83.43 26.43 84.81
C LEU A 123 82.59 26.76 83.58
N GLY A 124 83.13 27.57 82.66
CA GLY A 124 82.49 27.87 81.38
C GLY A 124 82.31 26.62 80.52
N LEU A 125 83.31 25.74 80.48
CA LEU A 125 83.29 24.53 79.64
C LEU A 125 82.30 23.48 80.17
N LEU A 126 82.34 23.16 81.48
CA LEU A 126 81.41 22.22 82.10
C LEU A 126 79.97 22.75 82.16
N GLY A 127 79.80 24.05 82.43
CA GLY A 127 78.49 24.71 82.41
C GLY A 127 77.86 24.70 81.01
N SER A 128 78.66 24.95 79.98
CA SER A 128 78.20 24.93 78.58
C SER A 128 77.85 23.51 78.12
N GLU A 129 78.62 22.49 78.52
CA GLU A 129 78.27 21.07 78.26
C GLU A 129 76.96 20.69 78.94
N ARG A 130 76.75 21.11 80.19
CA ARG A 130 75.49 20.83 80.89
C ARG A 130 74.30 21.54 80.25
N ALA A 131 74.44 22.82 79.92
CA ALA A 131 73.40 23.57 79.21
C ALA A 131 73.08 22.95 77.83
N ARG A 132 74.09 22.43 77.12
CA ARG A 132 73.90 21.68 75.86
C ARG A 132 73.19 20.35 76.08
N SER A 133 73.54 19.62 77.13
CA SER A 133 72.89 18.36 77.51
C SER A 133 71.42 18.57 77.88
N ASP A 134 71.12 19.58 78.70
CA ASP A 134 69.75 19.93 79.11
C ASP A 134 68.90 20.37 77.90
N LEU A 135 69.48 21.17 76.98
CA LEU A 135 68.85 21.53 75.71
C LEU A 135 68.56 20.29 74.86
N ALA A 136 69.53 19.37 74.72
CA ALA A 136 69.36 18.14 73.95
C ALA A 136 68.26 17.23 74.53
N VAL A 137 68.22 17.06 75.86
CA VAL A 137 67.19 16.28 76.55
C VAL A 137 65.81 16.93 76.40
N GLY A 138 65.72 18.26 76.57
CA GLY A 138 64.48 19.01 76.40
C GLY A 138 63.94 18.93 74.97
N ARG A 139 64.80 19.13 73.97
CA ARG A 139 64.46 18.98 72.55
C ARG A 139 64.02 17.56 72.23
N ALA A 140 64.72 16.53 72.72
CA ALA A 140 64.32 15.14 72.52
C ALA A 140 62.93 14.83 73.12
N ARG A 141 62.60 15.40 74.29
CA ARG A 141 61.27 15.28 74.90
C ARG A 141 60.19 15.96 74.05
N LEU A 142 60.44 17.17 73.56
CA LEU A 142 59.51 17.91 72.71
C LEU A 142 59.31 17.23 71.34
N SER A 143 60.37 16.68 70.74
CA SER A 143 60.29 15.89 69.51
C SER A 143 59.45 14.62 69.68
N ARG A 144 59.57 13.91 70.82
CA ARG A 144 58.70 12.76 71.13
C ARG A 144 57.24 13.17 71.29
N ALA A 145 56.98 14.27 71.98
CA ALA A 145 55.61 14.79 72.13
C ALA A 145 55.02 15.22 70.77
N TYR A 146 55.83 15.85 69.91
CA TYR A 146 55.45 16.20 68.54
C TYR A 146 55.12 14.95 67.70
N ALA A 147 55.94 13.90 67.77
CA ALA A 147 55.67 12.63 67.09
C ALA A 147 54.34 12.02 67.55
N GLY A 148 54.06 12.02 68.87
CA GLY A 148 52.77 11.55 69.41
C GLY A 148 51.57 12.30 68.85
N VAL A 149 51.64 13.64 68.77
CA VAL A 149 50.56 14.46 68.16
C VAL A 149 50.32 14.10 66.69
N LEU A 150 51.40 13.89 65.92
CA LEU A 150 51.27 13.48 64.52
C LEU A 150 50.72 12.06 64.36
N ASP A 151 51.09 11.13 65.25
CA ASP A 151 50.62 9.75 65.19
C ASP A 151 49.13 9.65 65.54
N ASP A 152 48.65 10.44 66.51
CA ASP A 152 47.23 10.56 66.84
C ASP A 152 46.43 11.16 65.67
N LEU A 153 46.97 12.19 65.02
CA LEU A 153 46.37 12.80 63.83
C LEU A 153 46.30 11.79 62.67
N ARG A 154 47.40 11.08 62.39
CA ARG A 154 47.45 10.03 61.35
C ARG A 154 46.51 8.88 61.65
N ALA A 155 46.40 8.44 62.91
CA ALA A 155 45.47 7.39 63.31
C ALA A 155 44.01 7.83 63.07
N THR A 156 43.67 9.08 63.40
CA THR A 156 42.34 9.64 63.13
C THR A 156 42.08 9.81 61.63
N GLY A 157 43.09 10.25 60.87
CA GLY A 157 43.04 10.32 59.42
C GLY A 157 42.80 8.95 58.77
N ARG A 158 43.52 7.90 59.20
CA ARG A 158 43.31 6.51 58.74
C ARG A 158 41.90 6.00 59.06
N ARG A 159 41.39 6.26 60.27
CA ARG A 159 40.00 5.91 60.63
C ARG A 159 38.99 6.64 59.74
N CYS A 160 39.18 7.94 59.51
CA CYS A 160 38.33 8.72 58.62
C CYS A 160 38.37 8.19 57.18
N ALA A 161 39.56 7.87 56.67
CA ALA A 161 39.74 7.30 55.34
C ALA A 161 39.05 5.94 55.22
N ALA A 162 39.17 5.06 56.22
CA ALA A 162 38.51 3.76 56.24
C ALA A 162 36.97 3.88 56.26
N LEU A 163 36.42 4.82 57.04
CA LEU A 163 34.97 5.06 57.09
C LEU A 163 34.44 5.70 55.80
N ALA A 164 35.21 6.60 55.19
CA ALA A 164 34.88 7.14 53.88
C ALA A 164 34.95 6.06 52.79
N ALA A 165 35.97 5.21 52.83
CA ALA A 165 36.13 4.06 51.92
C ALA A 165 34.98 3.06 52.06
N GLY A 166 34.57 2.72 53.29
CA GLY A 166 33.44 1.83 53.54
C GLY A 166 32.10 2.36 53.01
N ALA A 167 31.91 3.69 52.99
CA ALA A 167 30.73 4.30 52.37
C ALA A 167 30.75 4.15 50.83
N THR A 168 31.93 4.24 50.21
CA THR A 168 32.10 3.97 48.76
C THR A 168 32.03 2.50 48.41
N ASP A 169 32.58 1.61 49.24
CA ASP A 169 32.55 0.15 49.05
C ASP A 169 31.13 -0.41 49.08
N ALA A 170 30.22 0.23 49.84
CA ALA A 170 28.80 -0.07 49.82
C ALA A 170 28.12 0.22 48.45
N THR A 171 28.77 0.98 47.57
CA THR A 171 28.31 1.32 46.21
C THR A 171 29.14 0.69 45.10
N PHE A 172 30.44 0.49 45.25
CA PHE A 172 31.29 -0.20 44.26
C PHE A 172 32.61 -0.64 44.89
N PRO A 173 33.20 -1.78 44.46
CA PRO A 173 34.41 -2.32 45.08
C PRO A 173 35.62 -1.38 44.95
N SER A 174 36.51 -1.48 45.93
CA SER A 174 37.75 -0.71 46.02
C SER A 174 38.59 -0.78 44.73
N GLY A 175 38.89 0.38 44.14
CA GLY A 175 39.72 0.50 42.92
C GLY A 175 38.95 0.83 41.64
N ALA A 176 37.61 0.78 41.65
CA ALA A 176 36.80 1.23 40.52
C ALA A 176 36.57 2.75 40.54
N ALA A 177 36.65 3.40 39.37
CA ALA A 177 36.29 4.82 39.23
C ALA A 177 34.82 5.06 39.58
N ALA A 178 34.52 6.10 40.36
CA ALA A 178 33.15 6.47 40.69
C ALA A 178 32.45 7.04 39.44
N SER A 179 31.28 6.50 39.07
CA SER A 179 30.40 7.09 38.06
C SER A 179 28.94 7.03 38.50
N SER A 180 28.12 7.96 38.00
CA SER A 180 26.68 7.97 38.28
C SER A 180 25.99 6.69 37.81
N GLU A 181 26.48 6.09 36.72
CA GLU A 181 26.01 4.83 36.17
C GLU A 181 26.32 3.63 37.08
N ARG A 182 27.51 3.56 37.67
CA ARG A 182 27.88 2.49 38.60
C ARG A 182 27.08 2.57 39.90
N VAL A 183 26.91 3.78 40.44
CA VAL A 183 26.05 3.99 41.62
C VAL A 183 24.61 3.58 41.30
N ARG A 184 24.12 3.88 40.10
CA ARG A 184 22.79 3.44 39.64
C ARG A 184 22.71 1.92 39.58
N SER A 185 23.66 1.26 38.90
CA SER A 185 23.71 -0.20 38.77
C SER A 185 23.80 -0.91 40.13
N ALA A 186 24.55 -0.37 41.09
CA ALA A 186 24.61 -0.95 42.44
C ALA A 186 23.27 -0.85 43.20
N VAL A 187 22.50 0.20 42.94
CA VAL A 187 21.22 0.45 43.62
C VAL A 187 20.06 -0.25 42.91
N THR A 188 20.01 -0.24 41.58
CA THR A 188 18.89 -0.77 40.78
C THR A 188 19.16 -2.14 40.17
N GLY A 189 20.43 -2.56 40.04
CA GLY A 189 20.81 -3.73 39.26
C GLY A 189 20.14 -5.02 39.74
N GLY A 190 19.50 -5.71 38.80
CA GLY A 190 18.76 -6.94 39.09
C GLY A 190 17.38 -6.71 39.72
N LEU A 191 16.93 -5.45 39.80
CA LEU A 191 15.54 -5.08 40.14
C LEU A 191 14.82 -4.75 38.85
N TRP A 192 13.95 -5.65 38.42
CA TRP A 192 13.37 -5.66 37.09
C TRP A 192 12.54 -4.41 36.78
N PHE A 193 11.76 -3.92 37.73
CA PHE A 193 10.98 -2.68 37.60
C PHE A 193 11.86 -1.43 37.61
N ALA A 194 12.89 -1.39 38.46
CA ALA A 194 13.76 -0.22 38.53
C ALA A 194 14.61 -0.08 37.26
N ASP A 195 15.19 -1.20 36.80
CA ASP A 195 15.95 -1.26 35.55
C ASP A 195 15.04 -1.01 34.33
N GLY A 196 13.82 -1.55 34.33
CA GLY A 196 12.80 -1.31 33.31
C GLY A 196 12.38 0.16 33.20
N VAL A 197 12.17 0.86 34.33
CA VAL A 197 11.84 2.29 34.35
C VAL A 197 12.99 3.15 33.84
N VAL A 198 14.24 2.81 34.20
CA VAL A 198 15.43 3.53 33.71
C VAL A 198 15.58 3.34 32.21
N SER A 199 15.50 2.09 31.72
CA SER A 199 15.56 1.78 30.30
C SER A 199 14.47 2.52 29.52
N THR A 200 13.21 2.43 29.97
CA THR A 200 12.07 3.13 29.36
C THR A 200 12.30 4.64 29.28
N ARG A 201 12.87 5.24 30.34
CA ARG A 201 13.18 6.67 30.36
C ARG A 201 14.27 7.04 29.37
N VAL A 202 15.35 6.26 29.29
CA VAL A 202 16.45 6.50 28.34
C VAL A 202 15.93 6.47 26.90
N SER A 203 15.08 5.48 26.58
CA SER A 203 14.46 5.37 25.25
C SER A 203 13.55 6.56 24.95
N ARG A 204 12.75 7.03 25.91
CA ARG A 204 11.90 8.23 25.75
C ARG A 204 12.69 9.52 25.62
N ASP A 205 13.72 9.71 26.42
CA ASP A 205 14.58 10.90 26.36
C ASP A 205 15.29 10.96 24.99
N ALA A 206 15.71 9.81 24.44
CA ALA A 206 16.25 9.71 23.09
C ALA A 206 15.20 10.02 22.01
N ALA A 207 13.99 9.48 22.14
CA ALA A 207 12.89 9.77 21.21
C ALA A 207 12.53 11.26 21.21
N LEU A 208 12.46 11.89 22.38
CA LEU A 208 12.24 13.33 22.52
C LEU A 208 13.35 14.14 21.85
N ALA A 209 14.62 13.79 22.09
CA ALA A 209 15.75 14.46 21.45
C ALA A 209 15.71 14.36 19.91
N HIS A 210 15.35 13.18 19.38
CA HIS A 210 15.23 12.97 17.94
C HIS A 210 13.97 13.63 17.34
N SER A 211 12.85 13.67 18.07
CA SER A 211 11.65 14.40 17.64
C SER A 211 11.90 15.91 17.51
N LEU A 212 12.76 16.49 18.36
CA LEU A 212 13.17 17.90 18.24
C LEU A 212 14.00 18.13 16.98
N LEU A 213 14.82 17.15 16.58
CA LEU A 213 15.54 17.20 15.32
C LEU A 213 14.56 17.15 14.14
N VAL A 214 13.58 16.23 14.16
CA VAL A 214 12.50 16.17 13.15
C VAL A 214 11.72 17.48 13.08
N ARG A 215 11.31 18.05 14.22
CA ARG A 215 10.56 19.31 14.27
C ARG A 215 11.35 20.49 13.68
N ARG A 216 12.65 20.57 13.95
CA ARG A 216 13.53 21.59 13.34
C ARG A 216 13.60 21.40 11.82
N LEU A 217 13.76 20.16 11.37
CA LEU A 217 13.80 19.84 9.93
C LEU A 217 12.51 20.23 9.20
N VAL A 218 11.35 19.94 9.79
CA VAL A 218 10.04 20.31 9.23
C VAL A 218 9.82 21.83 9.27
N ALA A 219 10.27 22.52 10.33
CA ALA A 219 10.11 23.96 10.46
C ALA A 219 11.02 24.75 9.50
N ASP A 220 12.26 24.29 9.30
CA ASP A 220 13.21 24.94 8.39
C ASP A 220 12.74 24.88 6.93
N GLY A 221 12.09 23.77 6.53
CA GLY A 221 11.51 23.56 5.19
C GLY A 221 10.34 24.47 4.81
N GLY A 222 9.78 25.24 5.75
CA GLY A 222 8.66 26.17 5.52
C GLY A 222 9.05 27.57 5.02
N SER A 223 10.35 27.85 4.87
CA SER A 223 10.84 29.10 4.27
C SER A 223 11.26 28.86 2.80
N ALA A 224 11.21 29.91 1.95
CA ALA A 224 11.30 29.82 0.49
C ALA A 224 12.54 29.07 -0.10
N SER A 225 13.51 28.68 0.73
CA SER A 225 14.33 27.48 0.57
C SER A 225 15.14 27.26 1.85
N PRO A 226 14.97 26.10 2.51
CA PRO A 226 16.01 25.09 2.49
C PRO A 226 15.41 23.67 2.42
N ARG A 227 15.77 22.95 1.36
CA ARG A 227 15.58 21.49 1.29
C ARG A 227 16.35 20.83 2.42
N LEU A 228 15.81 19.75 2.96
CA LEU A 228 16.56 18.84 3.81
C LEU A 228 17.86 18.45 3.09
N THR A 229 19.01 18.74 3.68
CA THR A 229 20.28 18.29 3.09
C THR A 229 20.40 16.78 3.26
N ASP A 230 20.87 16.08 2.23
CA ASP A 230 21.04 14.62 2.25
C ASP A 230 21.80 14.15 3.51
N GLY A 231 22.80 14.93 3.97
CA GLY A 231 23.53 14.64 5.20
C GLY A 231 22.69 14.65 6.47
N THR A 232 21.68 15.53 6.57
CA THR A 232 20.81 15.58 7.77
C THR A 232 19.75 14.49 7.73
N ALA A 233 19.20 14.18 6.54
CA ALA A 233 18.30 13.05 6.34
C ALA A 233 18.99 11.71 6.65
N ALA A 234 20.22 11.51 6.15
CA ALA A 234 21.04 10.33 6.47
C ALA A 234 21.36 10.22 7.97
N GLN A 235 21.64 11.35 8.64
CA GLN A 235 21.86 11.36 10.08
C GLN A 235 20.59 10.94 10.86
N LEU A 236 19.41 11.41 10.43
CA LEU A 236 18.14 11.01 11.02
C LEU A 236 17.90 9.51 10.81
N ALA A 237 18.03 9.01 9.58
CA ALA A 237 17.87 7.59 9.24
C ALA A 237 18.79 6.72 10.10
N SER A 238 20.07 7.06 10.20
CA SER A 238 21.06 6.35 11.04
C SER A 238 20.66 6.31 12.53
N ARG A 239 20.22 7.45 13.08
CA ARG A 239 19.80 7.54 14.50
C ARG A 239 18.53 6.76 14.81
N VAL A 240 17.58 6.73 13.88
CA VAL A 240 16.34 5.97 13.97
C VAL A 240 16.64 4.47 13.85
N ARG A 241 17.40 4.06 12.83
CA ARG A 241 17.79 2.67 12.56
C ARG A 241 18.51 2.03 13.76
N ALA A 242 19.39 2.78 14.43
CA ALA A 242 20.10 2.30 15.63
C ALA A 242 19.18 1.93 16.80
N ARG A 243 17.90 2.30 16.77
CA ARG A 243 16.90 2.03 17.81
C ARG A 243 15.56 1.54 17.24
N ALA A 244 15.51 1.10 15.98
CA ALA A 244 14.26 0.73 15.32
C ALA A 244 13.55 -0.44 16.01
N ASP A 245 14.29 -1.33 16.68
CA ASP A 245 13.77 -2.49 17.41
C ASP A 245 13.41 -2.21 18.89
N ASP A 246 13.56 -0.96 19.36
CA ASP A 246 13.14 -0.56 20.71
C ASP A 246 11.69 -0.06 20.66
N PRO A 247 10.69 -0.82 21.17
CA PRO A 247 9.29 -0.42 21.09
C PRO A 247 8.97 0.80 21.95
N VAL A 248 9.70 1.05 23.04
CA VAL A 248 9.49 2.25 23.85
C VAL A 248 9.94 3.48 23.07
N TYR A 249 11.10 3.41 22.44
CA TYR A 249 11.62 4.47 21.58
C TYR A 249 10.69 4.70 20.38
N ALA A 250 10.28 3.63 19.70
CA ALA A 250 9.44 3.67 18.52
C ALA A 250 8.07 4.33 18.80
N GLN A 251 7.37 3.87 19.85
CA GLN A 251 6.09 4.46 20.25
C GLN A 251 6.24 5.92 20.69
N ALA A 252 7.28 6.25 21.46
CA ALA A 252 7.51 7.62 21.91
C ALA A 252 7.81 8.57 20.75
N LEU A 253 8.64 8.14 19.79
CA LEU A 253 8.99 8.97 18.64
C LEU A 253 7.78 9.22 17.73
N LEU A 254 7.02 8.16 17.38
CA LEU A 254 5.81 8.32 16.57
C LEU A 254 4.74 9.17 17.27
N SER A 255 4.55 8.98 18.58
CA SER A 255 3.60 9.80 19.35
C SER A 255 4.00 11.28 19.38
N GLU A 256 5.29 11.58 19.51
CA GLU A 256 5.81 12.95 19.52
C GLU A 256 5.75 13.63 18.14
N MET A 257 5.88 12.86 17.06
CA MET A 257 5.71 13.36 15.70
C MET A 257 4.22 13.54 15.37
N GLY A 258 3.38 12.62 15.82
CA GLY A 258 2.01 12.48 15.34
C GLY A 258 1.95 12.02 13.88
N THR A 259 0.76 11.63 13.44
CA THR A 259 0.51 11.26 12.04
C THR A 259 0.77 12.43 11.09
N ASP A 260 0.39 13.65 11.51
CA ASP A 260 0.67 14.90 10.79
C ASP A 260 2.16 15.20 10.62
N GLY A 261 2.97 14.99 11.67
CA GLY A 261 4.40 15.28 11.62
C GLY A 261 5.17 14.30 10.74
N LEU A 262 4.76 13.02 10.75
CA LEU A 262 5.33 12.00 9.87
C LEU A 262 5.08 12.34 8.39
N ALA A 263 3.84 12.67 8.03
CA ALA A 263 3.50 13.04 6.66
C ALA A 263 4.23 14.32 6.20
N ARG A 264 4.34 15.34 7.07
CA ARG A 264 5.10 16.57 6.77
C ARG A 264 6.58 16.31 6.62
N LEU A 265 7.17 15.42 7.42
CA LEU A 265 8.57 15.04 7.28
C LEU A 265 8.83 14.43 5.91
N LEU A 266 7.98 13.50 5.48
CA LEU A 266 8.11 12.81 4.18
C LEU A 266 7.92 13.76 2.99
N LEU A 267 6.95 14.69 3.08
CA LEU A 267 6.79 15.75 2.08
C LEU A 267 8.00 16.71 2.05
N ALA A 268 8.53 17.09 3.23
CA ALA A 268 9.66 18.00 3.37
C ALA A 268 11.01 17.38 2.96
N THR A 269 11.18 16.06 3.10
CA THR A 269 12.35 15.33 2.57
C THR A 269 12.40 15.35 1.03
N GLY A 270 11.30 15.70 0.38
CA GLY A 270 11.28 16.11 -1.02
C GLY A 270 10.47 15.17 -1.90
N VAL A 271 9.29 15.63 -2.33
CA VAL A 271 8.78 15.31 -3.66
C VAL A 271 9.63 16.12 -4.66
N THR A 272 10.74 15.56 -5.15
CA THR A 272 11.55 16.24 -6.16
C THR A 272 11.78 15.39 -7.41
N ARG A 273 11.90 16.10 -8.54
CA ARG A 273 11.73 15.68 -9.94
C ARG A 273 12.80 14.73 -10.50
N SER A 274 13.52 13.98 -9.68
CA SER A 274 14.63 13.14 -10.13
C SER A 274 14.42 11.68 -9.75
N ALA A 275 14.15 10.85 -10.77
CA ALA A 275 13.99 9.40 -10.67
C ALA A 275 15.30 8.62 -10.39
N SER A 276 16.42 9.31 -10.11
CA SER A 276 17.71 8.68 -9.82
C SER A 276 18.69 9.62 -9.09
N GLY A 277 19.57 9.05 -8.25
CA GLY A 277 20.70 9.75 -7.62
C GLY A 277 20.76 9.62 -6.09
N THR A 278 21.81 10.20 -5.49
CA THR A 278 22.12 10.13 -4.05
C THR A 278 21.00 10.60 -3.11
N HIS A 279 20.16 11.51 -3.60
CA HIS A 279 19.00 12.01 -2.87
C HIS A 279 17.91 10.94 -2.73
N VAL A 280 17.65 10.16 -3.79
CA VAL A 280 16.68 9.05 -3.78
C VAL A 280 17.14 7.96 -2.81
N ASP A 281 18.43 7.61 -2.83
CA ASP A 281 19.00 6.62 -1.91
C ASP A 281 18.85 7.07 -0.45
N THR A 282 19.11 8.35 -0.17
CA THR A 282 18.93 8.92 1.17
C THR A 282 17.47 8.88 1.62
N LEU A 283 16.52 9.14 0.72
CA LEU A 283 15.10 9.07 1.03
C LEU A 283 14.64 7.62 1.28
N ARG A 284 15.09 6.67 0.45
CA ARG A 284 14.87 5.23 0.66
C ARG A 284 15.37 4.81 2.04
N GLU A 285 16.56 5.28 2.46
CA GLU A 285 17.09 5.02 3.80
C GLU A 285 16.22 5.56 4.94
N VAL A 286 15.64 6.75 4.77
CA VAL A 286 14.71 7.35 5.74
C VAL A 286 13.40 6.55 5.79
N LEU A 287 12.83 6.21 4.63
CA LEU A 287 11.61 5.40 4.52
C LEU A 287 11.80 4.03 5.17
N SER A 288 12.93 3.36 4.92
CA SER A 288 13.29 2.11 5.58
C SER A 288 13.36 2.23 7.09
N ALA A 289 14.08 3.24 7.60
CA ALA A 289 14.23 3.42 9.04
C ALA A 289 12.90 3.74 9.74
N LEU A 290 12.05 4.55 9.12
CA LEU A 290 10.73 4.92 9.65
C LEU A 290 9.71 3.79 9.49
N GLY A 291 9.78 3.01 8.41
CA GLY A 291 8.97 1.80 8.19
C GLY A 291 9.19 0.76 9.27
N SER A 292 10.45 0.39 9.53
CA SER A 292 10.79 -0.53 10.62
C SER A 292 10.37 0.00 11.99
N LEU A 293 10.51 1.32 12.22
CA LEU A 293 10.03 1.96 13.44
C LEU A 293 8.51 1.82 13.60
N LEU A 294 7.74 1.99 12.51
CA LEU A 294 6.28 1.86 12.49
C LEU A 294 5.85 0.43 12.83
N ILE A 295 6.50 -0.56 12.22
CA ILE A 295 6.25 -1.99 12.52
C ILE A 295 6.53 -2.27 14.00
N THR A 296 7.69 -1.86 14.53
CA THR A 296 8.02 -2.06 15.95
C THR A 296 7.04 -1.35 16.88
N ALA A 297 6.65 -0.11 16.59
CA ALA A 297 5.78 0.68 17.45
C ALA A 297 4.36 0.10 17.57
N THR A 298 3.86 -0.50 16.49
CA THR A 298 2.53 -1.12 16.41
C THR A 298 2.55 -2.60 16.77
N SER A 299 3.73 -3.22 16.86
CA SER A 299 3.88 -4.62 17.24
C SER A 299 3.40 -4.91 18.67
N HIS A 300 2.90 -6.13 18.88
CA HIS A 300 2.60 -6.66 20.22
C HIS A 300 3.78 -7.44 20.80
N SER A 301 4.87 -7.59 20.05
CA SER A 301 6.09 -8.26 20.48
C SER A 301 6.84 -7.35 21.45
N VAL A 302 7.06 -7.85 22.65
CA VAL A 302 7.75 -7.12 23.70
C VAL A 302 9.08 -7.82 24.00
N PRO A 303 10.22 -7.09 24.03
CA PRO A 303 11.53 -7.66 24.29
C PRO A 303 11.57 -8.52 25.56
N ILE A 304 12.33 -9.60 25.49
CA ILE A 304 12.58 -10.48 26.65
C ILE A 304 13.19 -9.64 27.77
N GLY A 305 12.68 -9.80 28.99
CA GLY A 305 13.10 -8.98 30.12
C GLY A 305 12.45 -7.60 30.19
N THR A 306 11.32 -7.37 29.51
CA THR A 306 10.47 -6.20 29.78
C THR A 306 9.50 -6.49 30.93
N ASP A 307 9.43 -5.59 31.91
CA ASP A 307 8.55 -5.76 33.07
C ASP A 307 7.05 -5.79 32.68
N PRO A 308 6.18 -6.48 33.44
CA PRO A 308 4.76 -6.64 33.09
C PRO A 308 3.99 -5.32 32.91
N ARG A 309 4.35 -4.27 33.64
CA ARG A 309 3.70 -2.95 33.53
C ARG A 309 4.09 -2.27 32.23
N THR A 310 5.37 -2.30 31.86
CA THR A 310 5.84 -1.77 30.58
C THR A 310 5.25 -2.57 29.43
N ARG A 311 5.16 -3.91 29.53
CA ARG A 311 4.47 -4.74 28.55
C ARG A 311 3.03 -4.32 28.30
N ALA A 312 2.23 -4.14 29.37
CA ALA A 312 0.83 -3.72 29.25
C ALA A 312 0.68 -2.31 28.64
N ARG A 313 1.59 -1.40 28.98
CA ARG A 313 1.64 -0.05 28.41
C ARG A 313 2.00 -0.05 26.93
N LEU A 314 2.99 -0.86 26.53
CA LEU A 314 3.38 -1.02 25.14
C LEU A 314 2.22 -1.60 24.32
N ALA A 315 1.54 -2.63 24.81
CA ALA A 315 0.37 -3.19 24.12
C ALA A 315 -0.75 -2.16 23.94
N SER A 316 -1.07 -1.37 24.98
CA SER A 316 -2.08 -0.31 24.90
C SER A 316 -1.64 0.82 23.95
N GLY A 317 -0.37 1.20 24.00
CA GLY A 317 0.21 2.22 23.11
C GLY A 317 0.21 1.78 21.65
N ALA A 318 0.51 0.52 21.38
CA ALA A 318 0.49 -0.06 20.04
C ALA A 318 -0.92 -0.01 19.44
N ALA A 319 -1.94 -0.38 20.22
CA ALA A 319 -3.34 -0.32 19.79
C ALA A 319 -3.80 1.13 19.48
N LEU A 320 -3.47 2.09 20.35
CA LEU A 320 -3.82 3.50 20.14
C LEU A 320 -3.10 4.08 18.92
N LEU A 321 -1.80 3.79 18.75
CA LEU A 321 -1.06 4.24 17.58
C LEU A 321 -1.60 3.63 16.28
N ALA A 322 -1.97 2.35 16.29
CA ALA A 322 -2.62 1.73 15.15
C ALA A 322 -3.96 2.41 14.80
N ASP A 323 -4.77 2.76 15.80
CA ASP A 323 -6.02 3.52 15.60
C ASP A 323 -5.77 4.91 15.01
N ASP A 324 -4.79 5.65 15.54
CA ASP A 324 -4.41 6.98 15.05
C ASP A 324 -3.87 6.92 13.61
N LEU A 325 -3.05 5.91 13.29
CA LEU A 325 -2.52 5.69 11.94
C LEU A 325 -3.64 5.39 10.95
N VAL A 326 -4.58 4.50 11.29
CA VAL A 326 -5.75 4.20 10.45
C VAL A 326 -6.59 5.46 10.20
N ALA A 327 -6.80 6.30 11.22
CA ALA A 327 -7.53 7.55 11.07
C ALA A 327 -6.80 8.56 10.14
N GLY A 328 -5.47 8.47 10.06
CA GLY A 328 -4.64 9.32 9.20
C GLY A 328 -4.60 8.90 7.72
N ILE A 329 -5.02 7.67 7.37
CA ILE A 329 -4.86 7.11 6.02
C ILE A 329 -5.63 7.90 4.95
N ASP A 330 -6.87 8.31 5.24
CA ASP A 330 -7.72 9.10 4.32
C ASP A 330 -7.34 10.59 4.29
N THR A 331 -6.27 11.00 5.01
CA THR A 331 -5.87 12.41 5.03
C THR A 331 -4.97 12.75 3.85
N VAL A 332 -5.41 13.70 3.04
CA VAL A 332 -4.63 14.29 1.95
C VAL A 332 -3.79 15.44 2.48
N ARG A 333 -2.50 15.46 2.13
CA ARG A 333 -1.56 16.51 2.51
C ARG A 333 -0.99 17.19 1.29
N VAL A 334 -0.89 18.51 1.33
CA VAL A 334 -0.32 19.34 0.27
C VAL A 334 0.84 20.13 0.84
N ASP A 335 2.00 20.05 0.21
CA ASP A 335 3.15 20.88 0.49
C ASP A 335 2.91 22.30 -0.06
N PRO A 336 2.85 23.33 0.81
CA PRO A 336 2.63 24.71 0.37
C PRO A 336 3.79 25.27 -0.48
N GLY A 337 5.00 24.68 -0.42
CA GLY A 337 6.18 25.18 -1.15
C GLY A 337 6.32 24.63 -2.57
N SER A 338 6.13 23.32 -2.77
CA SER A 338 6.30 22.64 -4.07
C SER A 338 4.98 22.38 -4.81
N GLY A 339 3.84 22.48 -4.12
CA GLY A 339 2.54 22.01 -4.62
C GLY A 339 2.43 20.48 -4.68
N GLY A 340 3.39 19.74 -4.11
CA GLY A 340 3.34 18.30 -4.00
C GLY A 340 2.21 17.86 -3.07
N ARG A 341 1.52 16.78 -3.41
CA ARG A 341 0.45 16.16 -2.62
C ARG A 341 0.87 14.74 -2.23
N ALA A 342 0.43 14.25 -1.09
CA ALA A 342 0.59 12.87 -0.64
C ALA A 342 -0.66 12.44 0.14
N THR A 343 -1.19 11.26 -0.13
CA THR A 343 -2.25 10.67 0.72
C THR A 343 -1.63 9.85 1.85
N GLY A 344 -2.32 9.78 2.99
CA GLY A 344 -1.86 8.96 4.12
C GLY A 344 -1.73 7.48 3.75
N ALA A 345 -2.61 6.97 2.88
CA ALA A 345 -2.53 5.65 2.29
C ALA A 345 -1.21 5.44 1.55
N TRP A 346 -0.88 6.32 0.60
CA TRP A 346 0.35 6.23 -0.18
C TRP A 346 1.60 6.31 0.71
N LEU A 347 1.64 7.26 1.66
CA LEU A 347 2.77 7.40 2.59
C LEU A 347 2.98 6.15 3.43
N MET A 348 1.89 5.52 3.89
CA MET A 348 1.96 4.25 4.60
C MET A 348 2.56 3.16 3.71
N GLY A 349 2.08 3.03 2.46
CA GLY A 349 2.64 2.10 1.49
C GLY A 349 4.15 2.31 1.27
N GLN A 350 4.60 3.55 1.10
CA GLN A 350 6.03 3.85 0.93
C GLN A 350 6.89 3.52 2.16
N LEU A 351 6.36 3.72 3.37
CA LEU A 351 7.06 3.35 4.60
C LEU A 351 7.23 1.82 4.71
N LEU A 352 6.17 1.08 4.42
CA LEU A 352 6.15 -0.38 4.48
C LEU A 352 7.02 -1.01 3.38
N SER A 353 6.93 -0.52 2.15
CA SER A 353 7.85 -0.86 1.05
C SER A 353 9.31 -0.59 1.44
N GLY A 354 9.57 0.52 2.14
CA GLY A 354 10.91 0.83 2.67
C GLY A 354 11.40 -0.15 3.72
N ALA A 355 10.54 -0.61 4.62
CA ALA A 355 10.88 -1.63 5.61
C ALA A 355 11.26 -2.95 4.93
N GLY A 356 10.43 -3.42 3.98
CA GLY A 356 10.71 -4.62 3.19
C GLY A 356 12.00 -4.51 2.38
N ALA A 357 12.26 -3.35 1.74
CA ALA A 357 13.51 -3.11 1.03
C ALA A 357 14.76 -3.16 1.92
N ALA A 358 14.62 -2.93 3.23
CA ALA A 358 15.68 -3.08 4.22
C ALA A 358 15.75 -4.49 4.86
N GLY A 359 14.91 -5.43 4.42
CA GLY A 359 14.84 -6.80 4.92
C GLY A 359 14.02 -6.95 6.20
N ASP A 360 13.12 -6.02 6.50
CA ASP A 360 12.22 -6.09 7.65
C ASP A 360 10.83 -6.61 7.24
N ASP A 361 10.72 -7.94 7.13
CA ASP A 361 9.51 -8.64 6.68
C ASP A 361 8.51 -8.93 7.82
N ARG A 362 8.64 -8.25 8.97
CA ARG A 362 7.75 -8.46 10.11
C ARG A 362 6.32 -8.02 9.74
N PRO A 363 5.29 -8.87 9.91
CA PRO A 363 3.93 -8.49 9.58
C PRO A 363 3.40 -7.46 10.58
N LEU A 364 2.53 -6.57 10.09
CA LEU A 364 1.74 -5.72 10.97
C LEU A 364 0.77 -6.59 11.79
N PRO A 365 0.32 -6.12 12.98
CA PRO A 365 -0.78 -6.78 13.67
C PRO A 365 -1.99 -6.94 12.75
N ALA A 366 -2.55 -8.15 12.65
CA ALA A 366 -3.57 -8.46 11.64
C ALA A 366 -4.76 -7.48 11.64
N ARG A 367 -5.27 -7.10 12.83
CA ARG A 367 -6.35 -6.09 12.95
C ARG A 367 -5.95 -4.71 12.42
N PHE A 368 -4.69 -4.31 12.60
CA PHE A 368 -4.17 -3.05 12.06
C PHE A 368 -4.05 -3.13 10.55
N ALA A 369 -3.43 -4.19 10.01
CA ALA A 369 -3.26 -4.41 8.57
C ALA A 369 -4.61 -4.35 7.84
N ARG A 370 -5.63 -5.10 8.32
CA ARG A 370 -6.97 -5.11 7.71
C ARG A 370 -7.63 -3.75 7.67
N ARG A 371 -7.65 -3.05 8.81
CA ARG A 371 -8.28 -1.72 8.91
C ARG A 371 -7.54 -0.67 8.09
N ALA A 372 -6.21 -0.79 8.01
CA ALA A 372 -5.40 0.06 7.17
C ALA A 372 -5.70 -0.19 5.68
N ALA A 373 -5.77 -1.46 5.25
CA ALA A 373 -6.12 -1.82 3.88
C ALA A 373 -7.53 -1.31 3.49
N ALA A 374 -8.53 -1.48 4.38
CA ALA A 374 -9.88 -0.95 4.17
C ALA A 374 -9.91 0.58 4.10
N ALA A 375 -9.11 1.28 4.92
CA ALA A 375 -8.97 2.73 4.87
C ALA A 375 -8.25 3.20 3.59
N ALA A 376 -7.23 2.47 3.12
CA ALA A 376 -6.53 2.77 1.88
C ALA A 376 -7.46 2.63 0.67
N ALA A 377 -8.23 1.54 0.60
CA ALA A 377 -9.30 1.34 -0.38
C ALA A 377 -10.34 2.48 -0.37
N THR A 378 -10.68 2.98 0.81
CA THR A 378 -11.60 4.12 0.96
C THR A 378 -11.00 5.42 0.42
N SER A 379 -9.71 5.67 0.69
CA SER A 379 -8.98 6.82 0.13
C SER A 379 -8.93 6.76 -1.40
N GLU A 380 -8.69 5.58 -1.97
CA GLU A 380 -8.66 5.37 -3.42
C GLU A 380 -10.03 5.66 -4.08
N ILE A 381 -11.13 5.26 -3.44
CA ILE A 381 -12.49 5.63 -3.89
C ILE A 381 -12.68 7.15 -3.90
N ALA A 382 -12.18 7.85 -2.86
CA ALA A 382 -12.31 9.29 -2.78
C ALA A 382 -11.55 9.99 -3.91
N GLU A 383 -10.41 9.44 -4.33
CA GLU A 383 -9.59 9.93 -5.45
C GLU A 383 -10.27 9.75 -6.82
N THR A 384 -11.06 8.68 -7.00
CA THR A 384 -11.68 8.32 -8.30
C THR A 384 -13.02 9.00 -8.60
N ARG A 385 -13.74 9.53 -7.59
CA ARG A 385 -15.15 9.96 -7.69
C ARG A 385 -15.41 11.40 -8.13
N ASP A 386 -14.58 11.99 -8.99
CA ASP A 386 -14.69 13.39 -9.45
C ASP A 386 -14.56 14.47 -8.35
N ALA A 387 -14.29 14.11 -7.09
CA ALA A 387 -13.93 15.07 -6.03
C ALA A 387 -12.50 15.62 -6.22
N ASP A 388 -11.71 14.94 -7.05
CA ASP A 388 -10.38 15.32 -7.47
C ASP A 388 -10.39 15.62 -8.97
N ALA A 389 -10.59 16.88 -9.33
CA ALA A 389 -10.64 17.31 -10.74
C ALA A 389 -9.34 17.02 -11.52
N ASP A 390 -8.26 16.67 -10.82
CA ASP A 390 -6.96 16.35 -11.40
C ASP A 390 -6.70 14.82 -11.53
N LEU A 391 -7.61 13.94 -11.05
CA LEU A 391 -7.56 12.47 -11.16
C LEU A 391 -6.19 11.83 -10.81
N ARG A 392 -5.44 12.38 -9.84
CA ARG A 392 -4.08 11.90 -9.52
C ARG A 392 -4.12 10.84 -8.43
N HIS A 393 -4.19 9.58 -8.84
CA HIS A 393 -3.99 8.43 -7.95
C HIS A 393 -2.64 8.51 -7.22
N GLY A 394 -2.64 8.26 -5.90
CA GLY A 394 -1.42 8.04 -5.09
C GLY A 394 -0.51 9.26 -4.81
N THR A 395 -0.37 10.22 -5.74
CA THR A 395 0.42 11.48 -5.69
C THR A 395 1.93 11.31 -5.41
N THR A 396 2.91 11.86 -6.14
CA THR A 396 3.03 13.05 -7.03
C THR A 396 3.98 12.81 -8.21
N LEU A 397 3.49 12.98 -9.44
CA LEU A 397 4.23 13.60 -10.55
C LEU A 397 3.41 14.80 -11.08
N ARG A 398 4.07 15.69 -11.83
CA ARG A 398 3.51 16.95 -12.38
C ARG A 398 2.21 16.72 -13.17
N PRO A 399 1.47 17.80 -13.51
CA PRO A 399 0.33 17.75 -14.45
C PRO A 399 0.59 17.08 -15.81
N ASP A 400 1.83 16.68 -16.12
CA ASP A 400 2.29 16.19 -17.43
C ASP A 400 3.00 14.81 -17.35
N GLY A 401 2.79 13.98 -16.31
CA GLY A 401 3.53 12.71 -16.12
C GLY A 401 2.62 11.48 -15.96
N ASP A 402 2.81 10.50 -16.83
CA ASP A 402 1.88 9.42 -17.19
C ASP A 402 1.73 8.23 -16.20
N ASP A 403 2.29 8.29 -14.99
CA ASP A 403 2.28 7.15 -14.04
C ASP A 403 1.21 7.31 -12.93
N LEU A 404 0.23 6.40 -12.91
CA LEU A 404 -0.88 6.35 -11.93
C LEU A 404 -0.44 5.89 -10.52
N PHE A 405 0.72 5.24 -10.38
CA PHE A 405 1.27 4.74 -9.10
C PHE A 405 2.74 5.11 -8.96
N ALA A 406 3.03 6.36 -8.61
CA ALA A 406 4.41 6.78 -8.34
C ALA A 406 4.96 6.06 -7.09
N SER A 407 6.16 5.49 -7.18
CA SER A 407 6.88 4.89 -6.05
C SER A 407 8.31 5.38 -6.00
N TRP A 408 8.88 5.45 -4.79
CA TRP A 408 10.31 5.69 -4.61
C TRP A 408 11.14 4.41 -4.73
N PHE A 409 10.51 3.24 -4.77
CA PHE A 409 11.17 1.95 -4.90
C PHE A 409 11.05 1.42 -6.32
N ASP A 410 11.87 0.41 -6.61
CA ASP A 410 11.80 -0.28 -7.89
C ASP A 410 10.47 -1.06 -7.96
N ASP A 411 9.94 -1.30 -9.17
CA ASP A 411 8.60 -1.90 -9.39
C ASP A 411 7.45 -1.05 -8.80
N ALA A 412 7.23 0.11 -9.42
CA ALA A 412 6.21 1.07 -9.02
C ALA A 412 4.77 0.52 -8.99
N PRO A 413 4.34 -0.38 -9.90
CA PRO A 413 3.04 -1.04 -9.81
C PRO A 413 2.80 -1.81 -8.50
N ARG A 414 3.85 -2.41 -7.91
CA ARG A 414 3.75 -3.08 -6.60
C ARG A 414 3.91 -2.09 -5.47
N THR A 415 5.03 -1.39 -5.45
CA THR A 415 5.45 -0.60 -4.27
C THR A 415 4.72 0.74 -4.15
N GLY A 416 4.11 1.23 -5.24
CA GLY A 416 3.25 2.42 -5.28
C GLY A 416 1.79 2.14 -4.96
N ASP A 417 1.34 0.89 -5.06
CA ASP A 417 -0.01 0.48 -4.69
C ASP A 417 -0.11 0.21 -3.19
N ALA A 418 -0.55 1.23 -2.44
CA ALA A 418 -0.69 1.13 -0.99
C ALA A 418 -1.65 0.03 -0.53
N VAL A 419 -2.67 -0.31 -1.34
CA VAL A 419 -3.58 -1.41 -1.00
C VAL A 419 -2.82 -2.72 -1.10
N HIS A 420 -2.11 -2.98 -2.20
CA HIS A 420 -1.26 -4.17 -2.39
C HIS A 420 -0.29 -4.36 -1.22
N VAL A 421 0.50 -3.32 -0.90
CA VAL A 421 1.50 -3.38 0.18
C VAL A 421 0.84 -3.73 1.52
N LEU A 422 -0.36 -3.21 1.80
CA LEU A 422 -1.07 -3.52 3.04
C LEU A 422 -1.67 -4.94 3.05
N LEU A 423 -2.07 -5.48 1.90
CA LEU A 423 -2.54 -6.87 1.79
C LEU A 423 -1.40 -7.86 2.11
N GLU A 424 -0.17 -7.60 1.66
CA GLU A 424 1.01 -8.44 1.94
C GLU A 424 1.28 -8.59 3.46
N HIS A 425 0.91 -7.61 4.28
CA HIS A 425 1.12 -7.65 5.74
C HIS A 425 0.09 -8.47 6.53
N VAL A 426 -1.01 -8.94 5.92
CA VAL A 426 -2.01 -9.79 6.61
C VAL A 426 -1.51 -11.24 6.73
N GLY A 427 -0.60 -11.65 5.85
CA GLY A 427 -0.02 -12.99 5.81
C GLY A 427 -0.94 -14.08 5.22
N ASP A 428 -0.53 -15.33 5.36
CA ASP A 428 -1.15 -16.49 4.71
C ASP A 428 -2.20 -17.24 5.55
N ASP A 429 -2.56 -16.74 6.74
CA ASP A 429 -3.58 -17.38 7.58
C ASP A 429 -4.98 -17.23 6.97
N PRO A 430 -5.67 -18.33 6.58
CA PRO A 430 -6.99 -18.27 5.97
C PRO A 430 -8.03 -17.54 6.84
N ALA A 431 -7.93 -17.62 8.17
CA ALA A 431 -8.86 -16.94 9.06
C ALA A 431 -8.69 -15.41 9.01
N GLU A 432 -7.44 -14.94 8.95
CA GLU A 432 -7.12 -13.52 8.85
C GLU A 432 -7.42 -12.96 7.46
N GLN A 433 -7.21 -13.76 6.41
CA GLN A 433 -7.60 -13.42 5.03
C GLN A 433 -9.13 -13.33 4.87
N ALA A 434 -9.89 -14.25 5.46
CA ALA A 434 -11.35 -14.15 5.49
C ALA A 434 -11.80 -12.90 6.25
N ALA A 435 -11.19 -12.60 7.40
CA ALA A 435 -11.46 -11.39 8.15
C ALA A 435 -11.10 -10.11 7.36
N LEU A 436 -10.06 -10.15 6.53
CA LEU A 436 -9.65 -9.05 5.64
C LEU A 436 -10.71 -8.77 4.58
N LEU A 437 -11.18 -9.81 3.89
CA LEU A 437 -12.23 -9.66 2.87
C LEU A 437 -13.57 -9.18 3.46
N ALA A 438 -13.85 -9.53 4.72
CA ALA A 438 -15.02 -9.10 5.47
C ALA A 438 -14.87 -7.72 6.14
N GLU A 439 -13.69 -7.09 6.11
CA GLU A 439 -13.47 -5.81 6.79
C GLU A 439 -14.30 -4.71 6.09
N PRO A 440 -15.19 -4.01 6.82
CA PRO A 440 -16.04 -2.97 6.25
C PRO A 440 -15.22 -1.71 5.92
N LEU A 441 -15.44 -1.10 4.75
CA LEU A 441 -14.74 0.13 4.37
C LEU A 441 -15.15 1.28 5.29
N PRO A 442 -14.21 2.01 5.93
CA PRO A 442 -14.51 3.20 6.72
C PRO A 442 -15.29 4.26 5.93
N GLY A 443 -15.95 5.18 6.63
CA GLY A 443 -16.66 6.28 5.98
C GLY A 443 -15.63 7.34 5.64
N SER A 444 -15.67 7.87 4.42
CA SER A 444 -14.84 9.02 4.06
C SER A 444 -15.69 10.27 3.97
N LEU A 445 -15.19 11.34 4.61
CA LEU A 445 -15.75 12.68 4.45
C LEU A 445 -15.49 13.22 3.03
N VAL A 446 -14.41 12.76 2.38
CA VAL A 446 -14.04 13.14 1.02
C VAL A 446 -14.91 12.41 -0.01
N ALA A 447 -15.16 11.11 0.17
CA ALA A 447 -15.98 10.31 -0.75
C ALA A 447 -17.51 10.48 -0.58
N GLY A 448 -17.96 11.35 0.33
CA GLY A 448 -19.38 11.64 0.56
C GLY A 448 -20.16 10.57 1.34
N GLY A 449 -19.48 9.79 2.20
CA GLY A 449 -20.08 8.74 3.02
C GLY A 449 -19.67 7.31 2.63
N ALA A 450 -20.24 6.30 3.31
CA ALA A 450 -19.93 4.90 3.05
C ALA A 450 -20.60 4.40 1.77
N LEU A 451 -19.85 3.67 0.94
CA LEU A 451 -20.42 2.99 -0.23
C LEU A 451 -21.33 1.85 0.20
N SER A 452 -22.42 1.67 -0.55
CA SER A 452 -23.32 0.53 -0.41
C SER A 452 -23.16 -0.49 -1.54
N ASN A 453 -23.32 -1.76 -1.21
CA ASN A 453 -23.46 -2.85 -2.17
C ASN A 453 -24.89 -2.93 -2.74
N SER A 454 -25.18 -3.96 -3.53
CA SER A 454 -26.47 -4.14 -4.22
C SER A 454 -27.67 -4.34 -3.28
N ARG A 455 -27.43 -4.74 -2.03
CA ARG A 455 -28.47 -4.94 -1.00
C ARG A 455 -28.62 -3.73 -0.06
N GLY A 456 -27.79 -2.70 -0.21
CA GLY A 456 -27.80 -1.49 0.61
C GLY A 456 -26.85 -1.53 1.80
N ASP A 457 -26.21 -2.67 2.05
CA ASP A 457 -25.22 -2.82 3.12
C ASP A 457 -23.92 -2.11 2.80
N ARG A 458 -23.16 -1.80 3.84
CA ARG A 458 -21.83 -1.21 3.72
C ARG A 458 -20.90 -2.13 2.94
N LEU A 459 -20.14 -1.54 2.02
CA LEU A 459 -19.14 -2.24 1.22
C LEU A 459 -18.02 -2.81 2.12
N THR A 460 -17.57 -4.03 1.85
CA THR A 460 -16.37 -4.62 2.45
C THR A 460 -15.19 -4.60 1.51
N LEU A 461 -13.98 -4.78 2.05
CA LEU A 461 -12.75 -4.75 1.28
C LEU A 461 -12.77 -5.77 0.13
N GLY A 462 -13.30 -6.98 0.35
CA GLY A 462 -13.45 -7.98 -0.72
C GLY A 462 -14.34 -7.49 -1.88
N GLU A 463 -15.47 -6.86 -1.59
CA GLU A 463 -16.34 -6.26 -2.63
C GLU A 463 -15.64 -5.10 -3.34
N HIS A 464 -14.90 -4.26 -2.61
CA HIS A 464 -14.12 -3.19 -3.22
C HIS A 464 -13.01 -3.72 -4.12
N LEU A 465 -12.27 -4.75 -3.72
CA LEU A 465 -11.23 -5.35 -4.55
C LEU A 465 -11.81 -5.92 -5.84
N VAL A 466 -13.01 -6.51 -5.81
CA VAL A 466 -13.73 -6.90 -7.03
C VAL A 466 -14.04 -5.70 -7.90
N ARG A 467 -14.58 -4.60 -7.33
CA ARG A 467 -14.82 -3.37 -8.10
C ARG A 467 -13.54 -2.82 -8.71
N ARG A 468 -12.46 -2.78 -7.93
CA ARG A 468 -11.14 -2.31 -8.32
C ARG A 468 -10.63 -3.12 -9.50
N TRP A 469 -10.59 -4.44 -9.35
CA TRP A 469 -10.20 -5.38 -10.40
C TRP A 469 -11.02 -5.19 -11.68
N VAL A 470 -12.36 -5.22 -11.59
CA VAL A 470 -13.25 -5.00 -12.73
C VAL A 470 -13.00 -3.65 -13.41
N THR A 471 -12.74 -2.59 -12.63
CA THR A 471 -12.55 -1.21 -13.15
C THR A 471 -11.17 -0.99 -13.77
N PHE A 472 -10.10 -1.52 -13.17
CA PHE A 472 -8.75 -1.39 -13.72
C PHE A 472 -8.57 -2.25 -14.96
N GLU A 473 -9.08 -3.48 -14.94
CA GLU A 473 -9.07 -4.37 -16.10
C GLU A 473 -9.96 -3.87 -17.25
N ALA A 474 -11.05 -3.15 -16.94
CA ALA A 474 -11.87 -2.46 -17.94
C ALA A 474 -11.12 -1.40 -18.75
N ASN A 475 -10.09 -0.78 -18.16
CA ASN A 475 -9.50 0.46 -18.64
C ASN A 475 -8.04 0.30 -19.14
N GLY A 476 -7.35 -0.79 -18.81
CA GLY A 476 -5.88 -0.81 -18.86
C GLY A 476 -5.16 -1.42 -20.07
N ILE A 477 -5.61 -2.56 -20.60
CA ILE A 477 -4.67 -3.51 -21.25
C ILE A 477 -4.25 -3.12 -22.68
N GLU A 478 -5.08 -2.46 -23.49
CA GLU A 478 -4.69 -2.10 -24.88
C GLU A 478 -3.98 -0.73 -24.99
N SER A 479 -4.18 0.16 -24.02
CA SER A 479 -3.62 1.51 -24.06
C SER A 479 -2.35 1.66 -23.22
N ASN A 480 -2.20 0.89 -22.13
CA ASN A 480 -1.07 0.94 -21.21
C ASN A 480 -0.82 -0.45 -20.58
N PRO A 481 0.01 -1.31 -21.21
CA PRO A 481 0.26 -2.69 -20.73
C PRO A 481 0.93 -2.77 -19.34
N ASP A 482 1.43 -1.66 -18.82
CA ASP A 482 2.06 -1.53 -17.50
C ASP A 482 1.03 -1.36 -16.35
N LEU A 483 -0.28 -1.36 -16.65
CA LEU A 483 -1.38 -1.16 -15.68
C LEU A 483 -1.84 -2.42 -14.93
N ARG A 484 -1.09 -3.53 -14.97
CA ARG A 484 -1.43 -4.70 -14.13
C ARG A 484 -1.16 -4.39 -12.67
N LEU A 485 -2.21 -4.39 -11.86
CA LEU A 485 -2.06 -4.22 -10.43
C LEU A 485 -1.71 -5.56 -9.78
N ALA A 486 -0.74 -5.57 -8.88
CA ALA A 486 -0.44 -6.77 -8.11
C ALA A 486 -1.59 -7.20 -7.19
N THR A 487 -2.52 -6.28 -6.89
CA THR A 487 -3.75 -6.61 -6.15
C THR A 487 -4.67 -7.60 -6.85
N ASP A 488 -4.54 -7.82 -8.15
CA ASP A 488 -5.35 -8.79 -8.88
C ASP A 488 -4.95 -10.23 -8.49
N GLU A 489 -3.64 -10.46 -8.38
CA GLU A 489 -3.08 -11.72 -7.86
C GLU A 489 -3.42 -11.92 -6.38
N ASP A 490 -3.41 -10.84 -5.60
CA ASP A 490 -3.83 -10.86 -4.19
C ASP A 490 -5.29 -11.25 -4.07
N LEU A 491 -6.19 -10.62 -4.83
CA LEU A 491 -7.62 -10.93 -4.80
C LEU A 491 -7.85 -12.40 -5.14
N ALA A 492 -7.25 -12.91 -6.20
CA ALA A 492 -7.37 -14.33 -6.56
C ALA A 492 -6.83 -15.26 -5.45
N THR A 493 -5.78 -14.86 -4.74
CA THR A 493 -5.21 -15.62 -3.61
C THR A 493 -6.13 -15.59 -2.39
N LEU A 494 -6.65 -14.41 -2.02
CA LEU A 494 -7.58 -14.22 -0.92
C LEU A 494 -8.90 -14.94 -1.14
N LEU A 495 -9.46 -14.91 -2.36
CA LEU A 495 -10.70 -15.62 -2.67
C LEU A 495 -10.51 -17.14 -2.66
N ARG A 496 -9.32 -17.65 -3.00
CA ARG A 496 -9.00 -19.08 -2.92
C ARG A 496 -9.00 -19.59 -1.48
N SER A 497 -8.57 -18.79 -0.50
CA SER A 497 -8.53 -19.25 0.90
C SER A 497 -9.91 -19.46 1.52
N ILE A 498 -10.94 -18.80 0.98
CA ILE A 498 -12.34 -18.97 1.40
C ILE A 498 -13.15 -19.90 0.49
N ALA A 499 -12.56 -20.49 -0.56
CA ALA A 499 -13.32 -21.13 -1.63
C ALA A 499 -14.13 -22.36 -1.19
N THR A 500 -13.57 -23.17 -0.28
CA THR A 500 -14.16 -24.46 0.14
C THR A 500 -14.75 -24.44 1.56
N SER A 501 -14.61 -23.32 2.30
CA SER A 501 -15.06 -23.27 3.69
C SER A 501 -16.58 -23.23 3.81
N ALA A 502 -17.13 -24.05 4.72
CA ALA A 502 -18.56 -24.15 5.02
C ALA A 502 -18.98 -23.31 6.24
N ASP A 503 -18.11 -22.41 6.72
CA ASP A 503 -18.43 -21.47 7.79
C ASP A 503 -19.30 -20.30 7.30
N GLN A 504 -20.03 -19.68 8.23
CA GLN A 504 -20.93 -18.57 7.96
C GLN A 504 -20.23 -17.35 7.33
N GLY A 505 -19.04 -16.99 7.79
CA GLY A 505 -18.31 -15.81 7.34
C GLY A 505 -17.84 -15.96 5.89
N SER A 506 -17.22 -17.09 5.57
CA SER A 506 -16.76 -17.38 4.21
C SER A 506 -17.92 -17.49 3.22
N ALA A 507 -19.04 -18.11 3.61
CA ALA A 507 -20.25 -18.15 2.78
C ALA A 507 -20.84 -16.75 2.51
N GLU A 508 -20.81 -15.86 3.51
CA GLU A 508 -21.25 -14.47 3.37
C GLU A 508 -20.34 -13.67 2.42
N ILE A 509 -19.01 -13.82 2.56
CA ILE A 509 -18.04 -13.17 1.67
C ILE A 509 -18.24 -13.64 0.22
N ARG A 510 -18.38 -14.94 -0.02
CA ARG A 510 -18.64 -15.49 -1.37
C ARG A 510 -19.93 -14.91 -1.97
N ALA A 511 -21.02 -14.81 -1.19
CA ALA A 511 -22.27 -14.20 -1.66
C ALA A 511 -22.08 -12.74 -2.06
N ARG A 512 -21.41 -11.95 -1.20
CA ARG A 512 -21.12 -10.53 -1.44
C ARG A 512 -20.25 -10.32 -2.68
N VAL A 513 -19.18 -11.11 -2.84
CA VAL A 513 -18.30 -11.09 -4.01
C VAL A 513 -19.05 -11.43 -5.29
N MET A 514 -19.88 -12.48 -5.30
CA MET A 514 -20.69 -12.84 -6.48
C MET A 514 -21.65 -11.71 -6.88
N LEU A 515 -22.33 -11.10 -5.91
CA LEU A 515 -23.24 -9.98 -6.16
C LEU A 515 -22.52 -8.75 -6.69
N GLU A 516 -21.32 -8.47 -6.17
CA GLU A 516 -20.54 -7.33 -6.63
C GLU A 516 -19.92 -7.57 -8.00
N LEU A 517 -19.45 -8.78 -8.30
CA LEU A 517 -19.03 -9.17 -9.65
C LEU A 517 -20.18 -8.97 -10.64
N SER A 518 -21.37 -9.50 -10.33
CA SER A 518 -22.57 -9.33 -11.15
C SER A 518 -22.87 -7.85 -11.45
N ARG A 519 -22.86 -7.02 -10.41
CA ARG A 519 -23.17 -5.59 -10.54
C ARG A 519 -22.12 -4.86 -11.38
N THR A 520 -20.85 -5.12 -11.12
CA THR A 520 -19.75 -4.36 -11.73
C THR A 520 -19.54 -4.79 -13.18
N SER A 521 -19.62 -6.09 -13.48
CA SER A 521 -19.60 -6.60 -14.86
C SER A 521 -20.77 -6.04 -15.66
N ALA A 522 -21.98 -5.99 -15.10
CA ALA A 522 -23.12 -5.38 -15.77
C ALA A 522 -22.86 -3.90 -16.11
N TYR A 523 -22.24 -3.13 -15.19
CA TYR A 523 -21.87 -1.73 -15.46
C TYR A 523 -20.79 -1.62 -16.55
N ALA A 524 -19.75 -2.45 -16.49
CA ALA A 524 -18.68 -2.39 -17.48
C ALA A 524 -19.14 -2.80 -18.89
N MET A 525 -20.05 -3.77 -18.98
CA MET A 525 -20.77 -4.12 -20.21
C MET A 525 -21.64 -2.96 -20.72
N LEU A 526 -21.98 -2.01 -19.85
CA LEU A 526 -22.69 -0.78 -20.15
C LEU A 526 -21.76 0.39 -20.58
N GLU A 527 -20.47 0.19 -20.86
CA GLU A 527 -19.60 1.23 -21.46
C GLU A 527 -19.00 0.78 -22.80
N ALA A 528 -19.11 1.63 -23.84
CA ALA A 528 -18.66 1.28 -25.19
C ALA A 528 -17.11 1.32 -25.34
N SER A 529 -16.42 2.07 -24.48
CA SER A 529 -14.96 2.25 -24.42
C SER A 529 -14.25 1.07 -23.75
N THR A 530 -14.87 0.45 -22.74
CA THR A 530 -14.27 -0.58 -21.88
C THR A 530 -14.37 -2.00 -22.45
N THR A 531 -15.31 -2.24 -23.36
CA THR A 531 -15.66 -3.60 -23.82
C THR A 531 -14.49 -4.32 -24.52
N ARG A 532 -13.60 -3.60 -25.24
CA ARG A 532 -12.47 -4.21 -25.98
C ARG A 532 -11.34 -4.76 -25.09
N ILE A 533 -11.26 -4.32 -23.84
CA ILE A 533 -10.10 -4.52 -22.95
C ILE A 533 -10.27 -5.74 -22.01
N TYR A 534 -11.51 -6.16 -21.77
CA TYR A 534 -11.92 -7.19 -20.78
C TYR A 534 -11.48 -8.65 -21.04
N THR A 535 -10.92 -8.98 -22.21
CA THR A 535 -10.89 -10.37 -22.72
C THR A 535 -9.79 -11.27 -22.13
N THR A 536 -8.82 -10.73 -21.39
CA THR A 536 -7.60 -11.50 -21.02
C THR A 536 -7.37 -11.64 -19.51
N SER A 537 -8.10 -10.93 -18.66
CA SER A 537 -7.77 -10.77 -17.24
C SER A 537 -8.81 -11.27 -16.24
N THR A 538 -10.05 -11.54 -16.67
CA THR A 538 -11.12 -11.88 -15.71
C THR A 538 -11.22 -13.35 -15.28
N SER A 539 -10.52 -14.25 -15.99
CA SER A 539 -10.68 -15.71 -15.83
C SER A 539 -10.52 -16.23 -14.38
N PRO A 540 -9.52 -15.81 -13.57
CA PRO A 540 -9.27 -16.46 -12.29
C PRO A 540 -10.39 -16.28 -11.25
N VAL A 541 -11.00 -15.09 -11.19
CA VAL A 541 -12.09 -14.80 -10.24
C VAL A 541 -13.41 -15.37 -10.73
N GLU A 542 -13.69 -15.25 -12.03
CA GLU A 542 -14.88 -15.85 -12.65
C GLU A 542 -14.90 -17.37 -12.51
N ASP A 543 -13.74 -18.01 -12.56
CA ASP A 543 -13.59 -19.45 -12.31
C ASP A 543 -13.97 -19.81 -10.89
N LEU A 544 -13.44 -19.10 -9.90
CA LEU A 544 -13.81 -19.31 -8.51
C LEU A 544 -15.32 -19.10 -8.29
N VAL A 545 -15.92 -18.11 -8.93
CA VAL A 545 -17.37 -17.88 -8.85
C VAL A 545 -18.16 -19.02 -9.50
N ALA A 546 -17.73 -19.52 -10.66
CA ALA A 546 -18.33 -20.69 -11.30
C ALA A 546 -18.23 -21.95 -10.40
N ASP A 547 -17.09 -22.15 -9.72
CA ASP A 547 -16.92 -23.20 -8.70
C ASP A 547 -17.96 -23.05 -7.58
N TRP A 548 -18.09 -21.84 -7.04
CA TRP A 548 -19.01 -21.55 -5.93
C TRP A 548 -20.47 -21.75 -6.30
N VAL A 549 -20.89 -21.30 -7.49
CA VAL A 549 -22.27 -21.50 -7.99
C VAL A 549 -22.59 -22.99 -8.09
N SER A 550 -21.67 -23.82 -8.63
CA SER A 550 -21.92 -25.27 -8.71
C SER A 550 -21.78 -25.98 -7.35
N ALA A 551 -21.12 -25.38 -6.37
CA ALA A 551 -21.06 -25.90 -5.00
C ALA A 551 -22.34 -25.60 -4.19
N MET A 552 -23.07 -24.51 -4.49
CA MET A 552 -24.26 -24.09 -3.74
C MET A 552 -25.59 -24.66 -4.28
N ARG A 553 -25.59 -25.89 -4.80
CA ARG A 553 -26.70 -26.53 -5.52
C ARG A 553 -28.03 -26.55 -4.76
N GLU A 554 -28.01 -26.82 -3.45
CA GLU A 554 -29.22 -26.83 -2.63
C GLU A 554 -29.85 -25.43 -2.57
N ASN A 555 -29.05 -24.40 -2.37
CA ASN A 555 -29.55 -23.02 -2.35
C ASN A 555 -30.01 -22.55 -3.73
N VAL A 556 -29.37 -23.00 -4.83
CA VAL A 556 -29.88 -22.77 -6.20
C VAL A 556 -31.26 -23.42 -6.38
N ASP A 557 -31.43 -24.69 -5.99
CA ASP A 557 -32.74 -25.37 -6.08
C ASP A 557 -33.82 -24.63 -5.30
N VAL A 558 -33.48 -24.13 -4.10
CA VAL A 558 -34.42 -23.36 -3.31
C VAL A 558 -34.72 -22.00 -3.96
N ALA A 559 -33.74 -21.30 -4.52
CA ALA A 559 -33.97 -20.05 -5.24
C ALA A 559 -34.88 -20.24 -6.46
N LEU A 560 -34.70 -21.35 -7.21
CA LEU A 560 -35.53 -21.68 -8.38
C LEU A 560 -36.95 -22.11 -8.02
N THR A 561 -37.17 -22.65 -6.82
CA THR A 561 -38.49 -23.09 -6.37
C THR A 561 -39.25 -22.02 -5.60
N THR A 562 -38.54 -21.09 -4.95
CA THR A 562 -39.13 -19.98 -4.19
C THR A 562 -39.83 -19.00 -5.15
N SER A 563 -41.14 -18.81 -4.97
CA SER A 563 -41.88 -17.73 -5.62
C SER A 563 -41.45 -16.38 -5.03
N VAL A 564 -41.09 -15.42 -5.89
CA VAL A 564 -40.58 -14.07 -5.55
C VAL A 564 -41.18 -13.57 -4.24
N PRO A 565 -40.39 -13.42 -3.16
CA PRO A 565 -40.93 -12.95 -1.91
C PRO A 565 -41.20 -11.44 -2.00
N ALA A 566 -42.35 -11.01 -1.51
CA ALA A 566 -42.70 -9.60 -1.34
C ALA A 566 -41.78 -8.85 -0.33
N ALA A 567 -40.88 -9.57 0.35
CA ALA A 567 -39.83 -9.04 1.20
C ALA A 567 -38.52 -9.84 0.99
N ARG A 568 -37.44 -9.15 0.58
CA ARG A 568 -36.10 -9.74 0.40
C ARG A 568 -35.65 -10.46 1.69
N PRO A 569 -35.15 -11.71 1.62
CA PRO A 569 -34.46 -12.33 2.74
C PRO A 569 -33.24 -11.48 3.12
N VAL A 570 -33.13 -11.07 4.38
CA VAL A 570 -32.15 -10.06 4.87
C VAL A 570 -30.76 -10.67 5.11
N GLY A 571 -30.42 -11.80 4.47
CA GLY A 571 -29.18 -12.56 4.77
C GLY A 571 -28.40 -12.99 3.53
N TYR A 572 -27.07 -13.03 3.64
CA TYR A 572 -26.14 -13.49 2.60
C TYR A 572 -25.95 -15.01 2.57
N VAL A 573 -26.46 -15.72 3.57
CA VAL A 573 -26.17 -17.13 3.80
C VAL A 573 -27.43 -17.89 4.18
N ARG A 574 -27.40 -19.19 3.93
CA ARG A 574 -28.45 -20.12 4.36
C ARG A 574 -27.84 -21.47 4.73
N PRO A 575 -28.30 -22.11 5.82
CA PRO A 575 -27.86 -23.47 6.16
C PRO A 575 -28.38 -24.49 5.16
N THR A 576 -27.51 -25.43 4.78
CA THR A 576 -27.76 -26.55 3.85
C THR A 576 -27.25 -27.86 4.44
N SER A 577 -27.39 -28.98 3.72
CA SER A 577 -26.83 -30.27 4.16
C SER A 577 -25.31 -30.26 4.32
N ASP A 578 -24.63 -29.36 3.61
CA ASP A 578 -23.17 -29.30 3.52
C ASP A 578 -22.58 -28.13 4.36
N GLY A 579 -23.38 -27.54 5.23
CA GLY A 579 -22.99 -26.42 6.11
C GLY A 579 -23.61 -25.08 5.69
N MET A 580 -22.92 -23.97 5.93
CA MET A 580 -23.40 -22.65 5.50
C MET A 580 -23.01 -22.41 4.05
N GLN A 581 -23.98 -22.09 3.20
CA GLN A 581 -23.76 -21.77 1.79
C GLN A 581 -24.23 -20.35 1.46
N PRO A 582 -23.67 -19.72 0.42
CA PRO A 582 -24.14 -18.44 -0.10
C PRO A 582 -25.62 -18.48 -0.46
N TRP A 583 -26.35 -17.39 -0.19
CA TRP A 583 -27.76 -17.23 -0.57
C TRP A 583 -27.95 -16.05 -1.51
N LEU A 584 -28.48 -16.34 -2.69
CA LEU A 584 -28.84 -15.39 -3.74
C LEU A 584 -30.26 -15.70 -4.20
N ASP A 585 -31.07 -14.67 -4.44
CA ASP A 585 -32.38 -14.86 -5.06
C ASP A 585 -32.26 -15.14 -6.57
N GLY A 586 -33.38 -15.48 -7.23
CA GLY A 586 -33.36 -15.81 -8.67
C GLY A 586 -32.85 -14.67 -9.55
N GLN A 587 -33.14 -13.41 -9.20
CA GLN A 587 -32.69 -12.24 -9.97
C GLN A 587 -31.19 -12.01 -9.78
N GLU A 588 -30.71 -12.13 -8.55
CA GLU A 588 -29.30 -12.05 -8.20
C GLU A 588 -28.49 -13.16 -8.88
N LEU A 589 -28.99 -14.40 -8.86
CA LEU A 589 -28.36 -15.53 -9.57
C LEU A 589 -28.30 -15.31 -11.07
N THR A 590 -29.38 -14.79 -11.70
CA THR A 590 -29.36 -14.43 -13.12
C THR A 590 -28.25 -13.42 -13.42
N GLY A 591 -28.07 -12.41 -12.55
CA GLY A 591 -27.01 -11.43 -12.70
C GLY A 591 -25.60 -12.04 -12.62
N VAL A 592 -25.38 -12.99 -11.71
CA VAL A 592 -24.08 -13.69 -11.57
C VAL A 592 -23.81 -14.54 -12.80
N VAL A 593 -24.77 -15.35 -13.23
CA VAL A 593 -24.64 -16.19 -14.44
C VAL A 593 -24.42 -15.33 -15.68
N GLY A 594 -25.11 -14.19 -15.78
CA GLY A 594 -24.93 -13.23 -16.86
C GLY A 594 -23.50 -12.67 -16.92
N ALA A 595 -22.89 -12.38 -15.75
CA ALA A 595 -21.51 -11.93 -15.68
C ALA A 595 -20.51 -13.00 -16.15
N LEU A 596 -20.73 -14.27 -15.83
CA LEU A 596 -19.89 -15.38 -16.31
C LEU A 596 -20.06 -15.69 -17.81
N ALA A 597 -21.25 -15.38 -18.35
CA ALA A 597 -21.63 -15.74 -19.71
C ALA A 597 -21.16 -14.75 -20.76
N VAL A 598 -21.01 -13.47 -20.42
CA VAL A 598 -20.65 -12.44 -21.39
C VAL A 598 -19.15 -12.41 -21.59
N ASP A 599 -18.70 -12.83 -22.77
CA ASP A 599 -17.37 -12.53 -23.28
C ASP A 599 -17.39 -11.18 -24.04
N THR A 600 -16.42 -10.32 -23.78
CA THR A 600 -16.48 -8.90 -24.14
C THR A 600 -15.93 -8.56 -25.53
N GLY A 601 -15.80 -9.51 -26.45
CA GLY A 601 -15.42 -9.16 -27.83
C GLY A 601 -16.37 -8.12 -28.47
N THR A 602 -15.89 -6.95 -28.90
CA THR A 602 -16.71 -5.93 -29.61
C THR A 602 -16.92 -6.25 -31.10
N GLY A 603 -17.15 -7.53 -31.44
CA GLY A 603 -17.39 -7.94 -32.80
C GLY A 603 -18.76 -7.48 -33.31
N LEU A 604 -18.88 -7.20 -34.62
CA LEU A 604 -20.16 -6.93 -35.31
C LEU A 604 -21.08 -8.18 -35.43
N ARG A 605 -20.86 -9.21 -34.61
CA ARG A 605 -21.44 -10.55 -34.74
C ARG A 605 -21.98 -11.05 -33.40
N ALA A 606 -22.84 -12.06 -33.47
CA ALA A 606 -23.20 -12.87 -32.32
C ALA A 606 -21.94 -13.42 -31.61
N LYS A 607 -22.05 -13.56 -30.29
CA LYS A 607 -20.98 -13.92 -29.36
C LYS A 607 -21.20 -15.32 -28.82
N ASP A 608 -20.09 -16.05 -28.70
CA ASP A 608 -20.04 -17.25 -27.89
C ASP A 608 -20.10 -16.87 -26.39
N ALA A 609 -20.46 -17.84 -25.55
CA ALA A 609 -20.47 -17.65 -24.12
C ALA A 609 -19.03 -17.64 -23.55
N GLY A 610 -18.85 -16.98 -22.40
CA GLY A 610 -17.58 -16.92 -21.69
C GLY A 610 -17.11 -18.28 -21.16
N ALA A 611 -15.80 -18.46 -21.08
CA ALA A 611 -15.19 -19.72 -20.67
C ALA A 611 -15.58 -20.16 -19.24
N ALA A 612 -15.81 -19.21 -18.32
CA ALA A 612 -16.24 -19.50 -16.96
C ALA A 612 -17.67 -20.05 -16.92
N TYR A 613 -18.57 -19.52 -17.76
CA TYR A 613 -19.91 -20.09 -17.95
C TYR A 613 -19.85 -21.49 -18.57
N ASP A 614 -19.03 -21.71 -19.60
CA ASP A 614 -18.89 -23.03 -20.21
C ASP A 614 -18.41 -24.07 -19.19
N ARG A 615 -17.45 -23.70 -18.33
CA ARG A 615 -17.00 -24.53 -17.20
C ARG A 615 -18.12 -24.83 -16.21
N LEU A 616 -18.94 -23.83 -15.86
CA LEU A 616 -20.10 -24.01 -14.98
C LEU A 616 -21.09 -25.03 -15.57
N VAL A 617 -21.42 -24.89 -16.86
CA VAL A 617 -22.31 -25.82 -17.58
C VAL A 617 -21.73 -27.22 -17.62
N ASP A 618 -20.46 -27.37 -17.94
CA ASP A 618 -19.79 -28.67 -18.02
C ASP A 618 -19.79 -29.40 -16.66
N ARG A 619 -19.60 -28.67 -15.55
CA ARG A 619 -19.70 -29.25 -14.20
C ARG A 619 -21.10 -29.72 -13.86
N GLU A 620 -22.12 -28.90 -14.14
CA GLU A 620 -23.52 -29.29 -13.91
C GLU A 620 -23.92 -30.48 -14.79
N LEU A 621 -23.38 -30.59 -16.01
CA LEU A 621 -23.55 -31.77 -16.86
C LEU A 621 -22.86 -33.02 -16.30
N ASP A 622 -21.66 -32.89 -15.75
CA ASP A 622 -20.95 -33.99 -15.09
C ASP A 622 -21.67 -34.47 -13.82
N VAL A 623 -22.26 -33.53 -13.08
CA VAL A 623 -23.14 -33.81 -11.95
C VAL A 623 -24.38 -34.57 -12.43
N ALA A 624 -25.09 -34.08 -13.46
CA ALA A 624 -26.24 -34.78 -14.04
C ALA A 624 -25.89 -36.19 -14.51
N ARG A 625 -24.67 -36.38 -15.05
CA ARG A 625 -24.16 -37.70 -15.44
C ARG A 625 -23.96 -38.63 -14.25
N ARG A 626 -23.45 -38.13 -13.13
CA ARG A 626 -23.32 -38.91 -11.89
C ARG A 626 -24.68 -39.26 -11.29
N SER A 627 -25.62 -38.32 -11.25
CA SER A 627 -27.00 -38.56 -10.83
C SER A 627 -27.67 -39.64 -11.70
N ALA A 628 -27.55 -39.54 -13.03
CA ALA A 628 -28.08 -40.53 -13.96
C ALA A 628 -27.45 -41.92 -13.76
N ALA A 629 -26.13 -41.99 -13.57
CA ALA A 629 -25.40 -43.24 -13.36
C ALA A 629 -25.72 -43.92 -12.02
N SER A 630 -26.09 -43.14 -11.00
CA SER A 630 -26.51 -43.64 -9.69
C SER A 630 -28.00 -43.98 -9.61
N GLY A 631 -28.79 -43.60 -10.62
CA GLY A 631 -30.24 -43.80 -10.66
C GLY A 631 -31.05 -42.72 -9.92
N ASP A 632 -30.42 -41.59 -9.57
CA ASP A 632 -31.06 -40.46 -8.93
C ASP A 632 -31.91 -39.62 -9.91
N ASP A 633 -32.86 -38.85 -9.38
CA ASP A 633 -33.72 -37.96 -10.18
C ASP A 633 -32.94 -36.76 -10.74
N VAL A 634 -32.62 -36.82 -12.03
CA VAL A 634 -31.92 -35.78 -12.79
C VAL A 634 -32.76 -34.53 -13.07
N ARG A 635 -34.07 -34.52 -12.80
CA ARG A 635 -34.94 -33.38 -13.15
C ARG A 635 -34.48 -32.06 -12.55
N ARG A 636 -33.94 -32.07 -11.33
CA ARG A 636 -33.38 -30.86 -10.68
C ARG A 636 -32.11 -30.38 -11.38
N ASP A 637 -31.23 -31.30 -11.78
CA ASP A 637 -30.03 -30.98 -12.55
C ASP A 637 -30.37 -30.36 -13.91
N VAL A 638 -31.34 -30.93 -14.62
CA VAL A 638 -31.82 -30.42 -15.91
C VAL A 638 -32.51 -29.06 -15.76
N ALA A 639 -33.28 -28.86 -14.70
CA ALA A 639 -33.90 -27.56 -14.42
C ALA A 639 -32.85 -26.48 -14.10
N ARG A 640 -31.79 -26.79 -13.35
CA ARG A 640 -30.66 -25.88 -13.14
C ARG A 640 -30.01 -25.49 -14.46
N LEU A 641 -29.64 -26.46 -15.29
CA LEU A 641 -29.05 -26.23 -16.61
C LEU A 641 -29.94 -25.34 -17.49
N GLY A 642 -31.26 -25.55 -17.49
CA GLY A 642 -32.20 -24.68 -18.22
C GLY A 642 -32.28 -23.24 -17.68
N PHE A 643 -32.14 -23.04 -16.36
CA PHE A 643 -32.04 -21.71 -15.77
C PHE A 643 -30.71 -21.01 -16.13
N LEU A 644 -29.60 -21.75 -16.07
CA LEU A 644 -28.27 -21.23 -16.43
C LEU A 644 -28.23 -20.78 -17.90
N ASP A 645 -28.71 -21.64 -18.81
CA ASP A 645 -28.84 -21.35 -20.25
C ASP A 645 -29.64 -20.09 -20.51
N GLN A 646 -30.86 -20.01 -19.95
CA GLN A 646 -31.72 -18.84 -20.16
C GLN A 646 -31.13 -17.56 -19.56
N SER A 647 -30.47 -17.64 -18.39
CA SER A 647 -29.84 -16.47 -17.77
C SER A 647 -28.65 -15.95 -18.59
N ALA A 648 -27.82 -16.87 -19.10
CA ALA A 648 -26.70 -16.56 -19.99
C ALA A 648 -27.17 -15.95 -21.32
N SER A 649 -28.15 -16.58 -21.98
CA SER A 649 -28.78 -16.04 -23.18
C SER A 649 -29.33 -14.64 -22.94
N ALA A 650 -29.93 -14.39 -21.77
CA ALA A 650 -30.51 -13.09 -21.49
C ALA A 650 -29.46 -11.98 -21.39
N ALA A 651 -28.31 -12.27 -20.79
CA ALA A 651 -27.19 -11.34 -20.74
C ALA A 651 -26.57 -11.10 -22.11
N LEU A 652 -26.33 -12.16 -22.89
CA LEU A 652 -25.77 -12.06 -24.25
C LEU A 652 -26.69 -11.28 -25.20
N VAL A 653 -27.99 -11.55 -25.18
CA VAL A 653 -28.99 -10.80 -25.97
C VAL A 653 -29.07 -9.34 -25.52
N ALA A 654 -28.97 -9.05 -24.21
CA ALA A 654 -28.95 -7.67 -23.73
C ALA A 654 -27.73 -6.89 -24.27
N VAL A 655 -26.55 -7.51 -24.29
CA VAL A 655 -25.35 -6.93 -24.91
C VAL A 655 -25.53 -6.74 -26.41
N ALA A 656 -26.08 -7.75 -27.10
CA ALA A 656 -26.32 -7.70 -28.53
C ALA A 656 -27.31 -6.58 -28.92
N ARG A 657 -28.41 -6.43 -28.19
CA ARG A 657 -29.38 -5.34 -28.36
C ARG A 657 -28.71 -3.97 -28.22
N ARG A 658 -27.84 -3.83 -27.22
CA ARG A 658 -27.11 -2.58 -27.00
C ARG A 658 -26.13 -2.28 -28.13
N GLN A 659 -25.42 -3.28 -28.63
CA GLN A 659 -24.57 -3.12 -29.80
C GLN A 659 -25.38 -2.69 -31.02
N ASP A 660 -26.59 -3.20 -31.21
CA ASP A 660 -27.49 -2.77 -32.28
C ASP A 660 -27.95 -1.31 -32.12
N GLU A 661 -28.22 -0.87 -30.90
CA GLU A 661 -28.50 0.54 -30.60
C GLU A 661 -27.31 1.46 -30.91
N LEU A 662 -26.10 1.05 -30.53
CA LEU A 662 -24.86 1.77 -30.82
C LEU A 662 -24.58 1.81 -32.33
N ASN A 663 -24.71 0.69 -33.02
CA ASN A 663 -24.57 0.61 -34.49
C ASN A 663 -25.58 1.55 -35.16
N ARG A 664 -26.85 1.53 -34.73
CA ARG A 664 -27.90 2.41 -35.22
C ARG A 664 -27.54 3.88 -34.98
N SER A 665 -27.05 4.23 -33.80
CA SER A 665 -26.63 5.59 -33.45
C SER A 665 -25.44 6.06 -34.30
N ALA A 666 -24.43 5.22 -34.48
CA ALA A 666 -23.26 5.50 -35.30
C ALA A 666 -23.64 5.75 -36.77
N TRP A 667 -24.49 4.88 -37.34
CA TRP A 667 -25.00 5.07 -38.71
C TRP A 667 -25.82 6.35 -38.86
N ARG A 668 -26.63 6.71 -37.86
CA ARG A 668 -27.35 7.99 -37.84
C ARG A 668 -26.38 9.17 -37.79
N GLY A 669 -25.37 9.13 -36.94
CA GLY A 669 -24.34 10.16 -36.84
C GLY A 669 -23.53 10.32 -38.14
N LEU A 670 -23.20 9.22 -38.82
CA LEU A 670 -22.54 9.25 -40.14
C LEU A 670 -23.44 9.88 -41.22
N ALA A 671 -24.73 9.55 -41.24
CA ALA A 671 -25.68 10.16 -42.16
C ALA A 671 -25.82 11.68 -41.90
N GLU A 672 -25.92 12.07 -40.63
CA GLU A 672 -25.96 13.48 -40.21
C GLU A 672 -24.69 14.24 -40.59
N ALA A 673 -23.51 13.69 -40.31
CA ALA A 673 -22.23 14.28 -40.71
C ALA A 673 -22.08 14.38 -42.24
N GLY A 674 -22.56 13.37 -42.98
CA GLY A 674 -22.56 13.37 -44.43
C GLY A 674 -23.36 14.54 -45.03
N HIS A 675 -24.53 14.84 -44.47
CA HIS A 675 -25.36 15.98 -44.89
C HIS A 675 -24.72 17.33 -44.53
N VAL A 676 -24.10 17.45 -43.35
CA VAL A 676 -23.35 18.67 -42.95
C VAL A 676 -22.17 18.92 -43.89
N VAL A 677 -21.39 17.89 -44.22
CA VAL A 677 -20.27 17.99 -45.16
C VAL A 677 -20.75 18.33 -46.58
N ALA A 678 -21.88 17.78 -47.01
CA ALA A 678 -22.49 18.12 -48.30
C ALA A 678 -22.88 19.62 -48.36
N GLU A 679 -23.37 20.18 -47.25
CA GLU A 679 -23.78 21.58 -47.20
C GLU A 679 -22.59 22.55 -47.10
N ILE A 680 -21.53 22.17 -46.37
CA ILE A 680 -20.23 22.87 -46.40
C ILE A 680 -19.68 22.92 -47.82
N ARG A 681 -19.71 21.79 -48.55
CA ARG A 681 -19.21 21.70 -49.93
C ARG A 681 -20.01 22.54 -50.93
N ARG A 682 -21.30 22.78 -50.67
CA ARG A 682 -22.15 23.65 -51.49
C ARG A 682 -21.93 25.15 -51.23
N GLY A 683 -21.15 25.51 -50.21
CA GLY A 683 -20.65 26.87 -49.99
C GLY A 683 -21.69 27.91 -49.53
N GLY A 684 -22.88 27.50 -49.09
CA GLY A 684 -23.94 28.42 -48.65
C GLY A 684 -23.90 28.68 -47.15
N VAL A 685 -23.52 29.90 -46.73
CA VAL A 685 -23.51 30.33 -45.31
C VAL A 685 -24.91 30.23 -44.67
N THR A 686 -25.96 30.45 -45.47
CA THR A 686 -27.38 30.28 -45.09
C THR A 686 -27.78 28.81 -44.87
N GLY A 687 -27.24 27.87 -45.64
CA GLY A 687 -27.50 26.43 -45.47
C GLY A 687 -26.89 25.89 -44.18
N LEU A 688 -25.71 26.39 -43.80
CA LEU A 688 -25.05 26.05 -42.54
C LEU A 688 -25.80 26.62 -41.34
N ALA A 689 -26.28 27.87 -41.42
CA ALA A 689 -27.11 28.48 -40.37
C ALA A 689 -28.43 27.73 -40.18
N SER A 690 -29.08 27.30 -41.27
CA SER A 690 -30.29 26.47 -41.22
C SER A 690 -30.03 25.10 -40.59
N THR A 691 -28.87 24.50 -40.88
CA THR A 691 -28.45 23.21 -40.31
C THR A 691 -28.22 23.33 -38.80
N VAL A 692 -27.55 24.38 -38.34
CA VAL A 692 -27.35 24.67 -36.91
C VAL A 692 -28.69 24.94 -36.22
N HIS A 693 -29.58 25.73 -36.82
CA HIS A 693 -30.90 26.00 -36.25
C HIS A 693 -31.73 24.72 -36.12
N THR A 694 -31.67 23.84 -37.12
CA THR A 694 -32.34 22.53 -37.10
C THR A 694 -31.87 21.68 -35.92
N TYR A 695 -30.56 21.62 -35.65
CA TYR A 695 -30.04 20.88 -34.48
C TYR A 695 -30.39 21.55 -33.14
N VAL A 696 -30.36 22.88 -33.06
CA VAL A 696 -30.74 23.64 -31.86
C VAL A 696 -32.21 23.43 -31.49
N ASP A 697 -33.08 23.27 -32.49
CA ASP A 697 -34.50 22.98 -32.30
C ASP A 697 -34.80 21.47 -32.11
N GLY A 698 -33.75 20.64 -32.00
CA GLY A 698 -33.88 19.19 -31.81
C GLY A 698 -34.30 18.41 -33.08
N GLY A 699 -34.23 19.04 -34.25
CA GLY A 699 -34.47 18.42 -35.55
C GLY A 699 -33.27 17.58 -36.02
N THR A 700 -33.47 16.85 -37.12
CA THR A 700 -32.43 16.03 -37.76
C THR A 700 -32.33 16.37 -39.25
N MET A 701 -31.11 16.30 -39.80
CA MET A 701 -30.86 16.43 -41.24
C MET A 701 -31.08 15.11 -41.99
N ARG A 702 -31.36 14.01 -41.29
CA ARG A 702 -31.61 12.69 -41.88
C ARG A 702 -32.92 12.69 -42.66
N THR A 703 -32.88 12.08 -43.84
CA THR A 703 -34.06 11.85 -44.67
C THR A 703 -34.70 10.48 -44.38
N PRO A 704 -35.99 10.29 -44.69
CA PRO A 704 -36.62 8.97 -44.63
C PRO A 704 -35.88 7.91 -45.46
N THR A 705 -35.20 8.30 -46.53
CA THR A 705 -34.32 7.42 -47.33
C THR A 705 -33.06 7.01 -46.58
N ASP A 706 -32.47 7.91 -45.77
CA ASP A 706 -31.35 7.56 -44.90
C ASP A 706 -31.78 6.56 -43.84
N ASP A 707 -32.95 6.77 -43.21
CA ASP A 707 -33.48 5.82 -42.22
C ASP A 707 -33.80 4.44 -42.83
N LEU A 708 -34.25 4.37 -44.09
CA LEU A 708 -34.40 3.11 -44.82
C LEU A 708 -33.04 2.43 -45.09
N LEU A 709 -32.03 3.18 -45.53
CA LEU A 709 -30.68 2.64 -45.75
C LEU A 709 -30.05 2.15 -44.45
N ILE A 710 -30.18 2.91 -43.36
CA ILE A 710 -29.74 2.50 -42.02
C ILE A 710 -30.47 1.23 -41.59
N ALA A 711 -31.79 1.15 -41.82
CA ALA A 711 -32.57 -0.04 -41.53
C ALA A 711 -32.16 -1.25 -42.38
N LEU A 712 -31.69 -1.09 -43.63
CA LEU A 712 -31.26 -2.21 -44.48
C LEU A 712 -29.81 -2.65 -44.23
N VAL A 713 -28.92 -1.71 -43.89
CA VAL A 713 -27.46 -1.94 -43.87
C VAL A 713 -26.94 -2.23 -42.46
N ARG A 714 -27.64 -1.80 -41.39
CA ARG A 714 -27.18 -2.11 -40.04
C ARG A 714 -27.22 -3.62 -39.78
N SER A 715 -26.18 -4.11 -39.09
CA SER A 715 -26.16 -5.47 -38.55
C SER A 715 -27.32 -5.66 -37.56
N ASP A 716 -27.88 -6.87 -37.50
CA ASP A 716 -28.94 -7.27 -36.56
C ASP A 716 -28.33 -8.28 -35.57
N VAL A 717 -27.52 -7.73 -34.66
CA VAL A 717 -26.73 -8.51 -33.71
C VAL A 717 -27.66 -9.16 -32.68
N GLU A 718 -28.75 -8.52 -32.27
CA GLU A 718 -29.75 -9.08 -31.35
C GLU A 718 -30.41 -10.34 -31.96
N LEU A 719 -30.85 -10.26 -33.22
CA LEU A 719 -31.40 -11.43 -33.91
C LEU A 719 -30.35 -12.54 -34.05
N SER A 720 -29.15 -12.18 -34.51
CA SER A 720 -28.06 -13.14 -34.71
C SER A 720 -27.68 -13.86 -33.40
N GLN A 721 -27.65 -13.14 -32.28
CA GLN A 721 -27.40 -13.72 -30.96
C GLN A 721 -28.52 -14.65 -30.54
N THR A 722 -29.77 -14.23 -30.73
CA THR A 722 -30.94 -15.05 -30.37
C THR A 722 -30.96 -16.37 -31.16
N GLU A 723 -30.60 -16.34 -32.44
CA GLU A 723 -30.46 -17.55 -33.27
C GLU A 723 -29.33 -18.46 -32.79
N LEU A 724 -28.20 -17.88 -32.37
CA LEU A 724 -27.07 -18.62 -31.81
C LEU A 724 -27.43 -19.28 -30.47
N ASP A 725 -28.14 -18.56 -29.60
CA ASP A 725 -28.62 -19.06 -28.31
C ASP A 725 -29.63 -20.21 -28.49
N ASP A 726 -30.52 -20.13 -29.49
CA ASP A 726 -31.44 -21.23 -29.84
C ASP A 726 -30.68 -22.49 -30.30
N LEU A 727 -29.60 -22.32 -31.08
CA LEU A 727 -28.71 -23.41 -31.47
C LEU A 727 -27.96 -24.00 -30.25
N HIS A 728 -27.50 -23.15 -29.33
CA HIS A 728 -26.83 -23.56 -28.08
C HIS A 728 -27.75 -24.40 -27.21
N ARG A 729 -28.99 -23.93 -27.01
CA ARG A 729 -30.01 -24.66 -26.26
C ARG A 729 -30.34 -26.02 -26.88
N GLY A 730 -30.40 -26.09 -28.21
CA GLY A 730 -30.58 -27.36 -28.92
C GLY A 730 -29.43 -28.34 -28.70
N ARG A 731 -28.17 -27.85 -28.73
CA ARG A 731 -26.98 -28.65 -28.41
C ARG A 731 -26.98 -29.12 -26.95
N LEU A 732 -27.34 -28.24 -26.01
CA LEU A 732 -27.44 -28.58 -24.59
C LEU A 732 -28.49 -29.67 -24.35
N ALA A 733 -29.68 -29.54 -24.94
CA ALA A 733 -30.73 -30.56 -24.85
C ALA A 733 -30.25 -31.92 -25.37
N ALA A 734 -29.57 -31.96 -26.52
CA ALA A 734 -29.01 -33.20 -27.06
C ALA A 734 -27.93 -33.82 -26.15
N ARG A 735 -27.07 -33.00 -25.52
CA ARG A 735 -26.07 -33.47 -24.54
C ARG A 735 -26.76 -34.07 -23.31
N ILE A 736 -27.82 -33.44 -22.80
CA ILE A 736 -28.58 -33.92 -21.65
C ILE A 736 -29.31 -35.22 -22.00
N GLU A 737 -29.96 -35.32 -23.16
CA GLU A 737 -30.61 -36.55 -23.64
C GLU A 737 -29.63 -37.73 -23.73
N ALA A 738 -28.39 -37.47 -24.15
CA ALA A 738 -27.33 -38.48 -24.18
C ALA A 738 -26.93 -38.96 -22.78
N ILE A 739 -27.03 -38.10 -21.76
CA ILE A 739 -26.73 -38.41 -20.36
C ILE A 739 -27.89 -39.16 -19.69
N THR A 740 -29.11 -38.68 -19.86
CA THR A 740 -30.30 -39.20 -19.15
C THR A 740 -30.95 -40.39 -19.87
N GLY A 741 -30.58 -40.64 -21.13
CA GLY A 741 -31.35 -41.48 -22.03
C GLY A 741 -32.76 -40.91 -22.28
N LYS A 742 -33.67 -41.72 -22.82
CA LYS A 742 -35.09 -41.35 -23.00
C LYS A 742 -35.90 -41.34 -21.69
N CYS A 743 -35.23 -41.40 -20.53
CA CYS A 743 -35.87 -41.58 -19.22
C CYS A 743 -36.50 -40.29 -18.66
N THR A 744 -36.22 -39.12 -19.26
CA THR A 744 -36.76 -37.82 -18.84
C THR A 744 -37.18 -37.00 -20.05
N ASP A 745 -38.31 -36.29 -19.96
CA ASP A 745 -38.69 -35.28 -20.93
C ASP A 745 -37.78 -34.04 -20.77
N VAL A 746 -36.64 -34.05 -21.47
CA VAL A 746 -35.57 -33.07 -21.34
C VAL A 746 -36.04 -31.65 -21.67
N LEU A 747 -36.68 -31.45 -22.82
CA LEU A 747 -37.13 -30.13 -23.28
C LEU A 747 -38.14 -29.46 -22.32
N PRO A 748 -39.22 -30.13 -21.86
CA PRO A 748 -40.10 -29.58 -20.84
C PRO A 748 -39.39 -29.23 -19.52
N THR A 749 -38.41 -30.02 -19.12
CA THR A 749 -37.67 -29.81 -17.86
C THR A 749 -36.69 -28.63 -17.97
N ILE A 750 -36.00 -28.49 -19.10
CA ILE A 750 -35.20 -27.28 -19.43
C ILE A 750 -36.11 -26.05 -19.39
N ALA A 751 -37.27 -26.13 -20.04
CA ALA A 751 -38.23 -25.03 -20.07
C ALA A 751 -38.80 -24.68 -18.68
N LEU A 752 -38.84 -25.62 -17.73
CA LEU A 752 -39.24 -25.35 -16.35
C LEU A 752 -38.20 -24.46 -15.63
N GLY A 753 -36.92 -24.76 -15.81
CA GLY A 753 -35.81 -23.95 -15.31
C GLY A 753 -35.73 -22.58 -15.98
N ALA A 754 -35.81 -22.55 -17.31
CA ALA A 754 -35.74 -21.32 -18.10
C ALA A 754 -36.80 -20.29 -17.69
N ARG A 755 -38.01 -20.71 -17.31
CA ARG A 755 -39.08 -19.81 -16.84
C ARG A 755 -38.74 -19.03 -15.56
N ARG A 756 -37.67 -19.41 -14.84
CA ARG A 756 -37.19 -18.72 -13.64
C ARG A 756 -36.17 -17.64 -13.94
N ALA A 757 -35.68 -17.56 -15.17
CA ALA A 757 -34.80 -16.51 -15.68
C ALA A 757 -35.60 -15.50 -16.56
N PRO A 758 -35.00 -14.37 -16.97
CA PRO A 758 -35.67 -13.38 -17.81
C PRO A 758 -36.18 -13.96 -19.12
N LEU A 759 -37.40 -13.58 -19.50
CA LEU A 759 -38.00 -13.98 -20.77
C LEU A 759 -37.33 -13.25 -21.94
N LEU A 760 -37.03 -13.99 -23.00
CA LEU A 760 -36.45 -13.44 -24.23
C LEU A 760 -37.43 -13.53 -25.40
N PRO A 761 -37.38 -12.57 -26.33
CA PRO A 761 -38.08 -12.70 -27.59
C PRO A 761 -37.49 -13.88 -28.38
N THR A 762 -38.35 -14.62 -29.05
CA THR A 762 -37.93 -15.66 -29.99
C THR A 762 -37.32 -15.04 -31.25
N ALA A 763 -36.43 -15.77 -31.93
CA ALA A 763 -35.89 -15.33 -33.22
C ALA A 763 -36.99 -15.01 -34.25
N ALA A 764 -38.13 -15.71 -34.21
CA ALA A 764 -39.29 -15.41 -35.05
C ALA A 764 -39.93 -14.05 -34.74
N GLN A 765 -40.06 -13.70 -33.45
CA GLN A 765 -40.57 -12.39 -33.02
C GLN A 765 -39.62 -11.26 -33.41
N LEU A 766 -38.31 -11.46 -33.29
CA LEU A 766 -37.30 -10.47 -33.70
C LEU A 766 -37.30 -10.27 -35.23
N ARG A 767 -37.36 -11.35 -36.03
CA ARG A 767 -37.50 -11.25 -37.50
C ARG A 767 -38.76 -10.48 -37.89
N ALA A 768 -39.90 -10.79 -37.27
CA ALA A 768 -41.15 -10.10 -37.54
C ALA A 768 -41.09 -8.59 -37.17
N ALA A 769 -40.45 -8.25 -36.05
CA ALA A 769 -40.22 -6.87 -35.65
C ALA A 769 -39.30 -6.15 -36.65
N ARG A 770 -38.27 -6.82 -37.14
CA ARG A 770 -37.33 -6.29 -38.13
C ARG A 770 -38.00 -6.01 -39.47
N ASP A 771 -38.81 -6.96 -39.96
CA ASP A 771 -39.59 -6.78 -41.18
C ASP A 771 -40.58 -5.63 -41.07
N ALA A 772 -41.17 -5.44 -39.88
CA ALA A 772 -42.07 -4.31 -39.63
C ALA A 772 -41.34 -2.97 -39.65
N GLU A 773 -40.13 -2.90 -39.07
CA GLU A 773 -39.28 -1.70 -39.12
C GLU A 773 -38.88 -1.33 -40.54
N ILE A 774 -38.40 -2.30 -41.34
CA ILE A 774 -37.98 -2.07 -42.73
C ILE A 774 -39.18 -1.59 -43.57
N ARG A 775 -40.35 -2.21 -43.40
CA ARG A 775 -41.59 -1.78 -44.08
C ARG A 775 -41.99 -0.36 -43.68
N ALA A 776 -41.94 -0.03 -42.39
CA ALA A 776 -42.26 1.31 -41.92
C ALA A 776 -41.30 2.37 -42.48
N ALA A 777 -39.99 2.07 -42.54
CA ALA A 777 -38.99 2.95 -43.14
C ALA A 777 -39.18 3.10 -44.65
N ALA A 778 -39.52 2.01 -45.35
CA ALA A 778 -39.82 2.02 -46.78
C ALA A 778 -41.05 2.88 -47.09
N ASP A 779 -42.14 2.69 -46.34
CA ASP A 779 -43.37 3.49 -46.49
C ASP A 779 -43.11 4.98 -46.23
N ALA A 780 -42.25 5.31 -45.25
CA ALA A 780 -41.85 6.69 -44.98
C ALA A 780 -41.04 7.30 -46.13
N ALA A 781 -40.09 6.55 -46.70
CA ALA A 781 -39.31 6.95 -47.86
C ALA A 781 -40.19 7.16 -49.11
N PHE A 782 -41.10 6.23 -49.40
CA PHE A 782 -42.03 6.35 -50.53
C PHE A 782 -42.98 7.54 -50.38
N LYS A 783 -43.46 7.82 -49.15
CA LYS A 783 -44.31 8.98 -48.88
C LYS A 783 -43.57 10.31 -49.02
N ASP A 784 -42.28 10.37 -48.67
CA ASP A 784 -41.46 11.57 -48.87
C ASP A 784 -41.18 11.82 -50.36
N ASP A 785 -40.87 10.77 -51.12
CA ASP A 785 -40.72 10.86 -52.58
C ASP A 785 -42.02 11.27 -53.28
N ALA A 786 -43.18 10.75 -52.83
CA ALA A 786 -44.49 11.15 -53.34
C ALA A 786 -44.84 12.62 -53.03
N ARG A 787 -44.38 13.16 -51.89
CA ARG A 787 -44.57 14.56 -51.50
C ARG A 787 -43.66 15.54 -52.25
N ARG A 788 -42.50 15.08 -52.74
CA ARG A 788 -41.53 15.91 -53.47
C ARG A 788 -41.83 16.10 -54.96
N GLY A 789 -42.92 15.50 -55.46
CA GLY A 789 -43.34 15.62 -56.87
C GLY A 789 -42.42 14.86 -57.83
N SER A 790 -42.98 14.43 -58.96
CA SER A 790 -42.40 13.51 -59.95
C SER A 790 -41.14 14.02 -60.70
N ALA A 791 -40.08 14.34 -59.98
CA ALA A 791 -38.76 14.62 -60.54
C ALA A 791 -37.69 13.78 -59.80
N SER A 792 -37.64 12.52 -60.22
CA SER A 792 -36.41 11.74 -60.35
C SER A 792 -35.78 11.12 -59.09
N ALA A 793 -36.41 10.04 -58.62
CA ALA A 793 -35.70 8.95 -57.94
C ALA A 793 -34.84 8.13 -58.93
N MET A 794 -35.29 8.00 -60.19
CA MET A 794 -34.64 7.16 -61.21
C MET A 794 -33.36 7.78 -61.84
N ASP A 795 -33.21 9.11 -61.95
CA ASP A 795 -31.94 9.71 -62.43
C ASP A 795 -30.91 9.88 -61.32
N ARG A 796 -31.30 9.86 -60.04
CA ARG A 796 -30.34 9.85 -58.92
C ARG A 796 -29.73 8.47 -58.67
N LEU A 797 -30.32 7.40 -59.22
CA LEU A 797 -29.78 6.04 -59.21
C LEU A 797 -28.76 5.76 -60.33
N LYS A 798 -28.69 6.60 -61.38
CA LYS A 798 -27.83 6.34 -62.55
C LYS A 798 -26.31 6.46 -62.35
N PRO A 799 -25.75 7.04 -61.27
CA PRO A 799 -24.32 6.90 -60.99
C PRO A 799 -23.95 5.83 -59.95
N ARG A 800 -24.90 5.07 -59.37
CA ARG A 800 -24.59 4.06 -58.33
C ARG A 800 -25.11 2.65 -58.57
N THR A 801 -25.93 2.41 -59.58
CA THR A 801 -26.17 1.06 -60.12
C THR A 801 -25.16 0.72 -61.21
N VAL A 802 -23.92 0.41 -60.79
CA VAL A 802 -23.20 -0.72 -61.40
C VAL A 802 -23.28 -1.85 -60.38
N LEU A 803 -24.47 -2.46 -60.32
CA LEU A 803 -24.60 -3.83 -59.83
C LEU A 803 -23.93 -4.71 -60.90
N THR A 804 -22.70 -5.15 -60.66
CA THR A 804 -22.29 -6.43 -61.21
C THR A 804 -23.06 -7.51 -60.46
N ASN A 805 -24.09 -8.02 -61.15
CA ASN A 805 -24.73 -9.28 -60.85
C ASN A 805 -23.69 -10.33 -60.43
N ARG A 806 -23.76 -10.79 -59.18
CA ARG A 806 -23.60 -12.20 -58.82
C ARG A 806 -24.12 -12.43 -57.40
N ALA A 807 -25.41 -12.69 -57.32
CA ALA A 807 -25.88 -13.72 -56.41
C ALA A 807 -25.28 -15.06 -56.88
N HIS A 808 -24.45 -15.68 -56.04
CA HIS A 808 -24.23 -17.12 -56.08
C HIS A 808 -24.53 -17.68 -54.69
N VAL A 809 -25.73 -18.24 -54.56
CA VAL A 809 -25.91 -19.47 -53.81
C VAL A 809 -25.51 -20.59 -54.78
N THR A 810 -24.48 -21.36 -54.45
CA THR A 810 -24.34 -22.76 -54.87
C THR A 810 -23.51 -23.53 -53.83
N PRO A 811 -23.74 -24.85 -53.70
CA PRO A 811 -23.28 -25.68 -52.60
C PRO A 811 -21.79 -26.04 -52.71
N ALA A 812 -21.26 -26.63 -51.64
CA ALA A 812 -19.90 -27.12 -51.52
C ALA A 812 -19.38 -27.84 -52.78
N LYS A 813 -18.36 -27.27 -53.45
CA LYS A 813 -17.16 -27.98 -53.96
C LYS A 813 -16.12 -27.05 -54.58
N ASP A 814 -14.88 -27.34 -54.18
CA ASP A 814 -13.57 -27.11 -54.79
C ASP A 814 -12.99 -25.68 -54.94
N SER A 815 -11.93 -25.52 -54.16
CA SER A 815 -10.91 -24.48 -54.07
C SER A 815 -10.20 -24.15 -55.38
N HIS A 816 -10.07 -22.86 -55.69
CA HIS A 816 -8.87 -22.32 -56.34
C HIS A 816 -8.55 -20.93 -55.76
N LEU A 817 -7.53 -20.90 -54.88
CA LEU A 817 -6.89 -19.69 -54.37
C LEU A 817 -6.29 -18.87 -55.51
N ALA A 818 -6.64 -17.58 -55.62
CA ALA A 818 -5.87 -16.63 -56.40
C ALA A 818 -4.45 -16.58 -55.85
N ARG A 819 -3.46 -16.83 -56.70
CA ARG A 819 -2.04 -16.91 -56.32
C ARG A 819 -1.57 -15.51 -55.85
N PRO A 820 -0.93 -15.36 -54.68
CA PRO A 820 -0.32 -14.10 -54.29
C PRO A 820 0.74 -13.72 -55.32
N SER A 821 0.78 -12.45 -55.71
CA SER A 821 1.81 -11.90 -56.60
C SER A 821 3.20 -12.20 -56.03
N THR A 822 4.12 -12.63 -56.88
CA THR A 822 5.50 -12.91 -56.47
C THR A 822 6.21 -11.62 -56.04
N PRO A 823 7.27 -11.68 -55.20
CA PRO A 823 8.05 -10.49 -54.85
C PRO A 823 8.59 -9.72 -56.06
N ALA A 824 8.97 -10.42 -57.15
CA ALA A 824 9.41 -9.81 -58.40
C ALA A 824 8.29 -9.03 -59.11
N GLU A 825 7.08 -9.59 -59.17
CA GLU A 825 5.89 -8.89 -59.69
C GLU A 825 5.51 -7.70 -58.80
N ALA A 826 5.69 -7.81 -57.48
CA ALA A 826 5.42 -6.73 -56.54
C ALA A 826 6.41 -5.57 -56.68
N GLU A 827 7.71 -5.85 -56.88
CA GLU A 827 8.71 -4.82 -57.17
C GLU A 827 8.38 -4.04 -58.45
N GLU A 828 8.06 -4.74 -59.54
CA GLU A 828 7.73 -4.09 -60.81
C GLU A 828 6.48 -3.20 -60.68
N ARG A 829 5.48 -3.65 -59.91
CA ARG A 829 4.29 -2.86 -59.60
C ARG A 829 4.60 -1.64 -58.73
N ILE A 830 5.44 -1.77 -57.70
CA ILE A 830 5.88 -0.62 -56.88
C ILE A 830 6.63 0.41 -57.73
N ARG A 831 7.50 -0.03 -58.65
CA ARG A 831 8.30 0.85 -59.51
C ARG A 831 7.44 1.64 -60.51
N ARG A 832 6.35 1.06 -61.00
CA ARG A 832 5.42 1.69 -61.96
C ARG A 832 4.30 2.49 -61.30
N ALA A 833 3.98 2.18 -60.04
CA ALA A 833 2.84 2.75 -59.35
C ALA A 833 3.07 4.19 -58.91
N GLN A 834 2.05 5.03 -59.03
CA GLN A 834 2.08 6.40 -58.51
C GLN A 834 1.66 6.40 -57.02
N PRO A 835 2.42 7.05 -56.12
CA PRO A 835 1.99 7.24 -54.74
C PRO A 835 0.71 8.07 -54.64
N SER A 836 -0.19 7.69 -53.75
CA SER A 836 -1.45 8.36 -53.47
C SER A 836 -1.80 8.24 -51.99
N GLY A 837 -2.68 9.11 -51.47
CA GLY A 837 -3.13 9.03 -50.08
C GLY A 837 -1.99 9.11 -49.07
N SER A 838 -1.93 8.16 -48.13
CA SER A 838 -0.92 8.14 -47.05
C SER A 838 0.50 7.95 -47.57
N ALA A 839 0.67 7.38 -48.77
CA ALA A 839 1.98 7.22 -49.39
C ALA A 839 2.67 8.54 -49.78
N LEU A 840 1.94 9.67 -49.83
CA LEU A 840 2.47 11.00 -50.16
C LEU A 840 3.04 11.77 -48.96
N LYS A 841 2.95 11.23 -47.75
CA LYS A 841 3.50 11.88 -46.55
C LYS A 841 5.01 12.07 -46.69
N SER A 842 5.51 13.24 -46.29
CA SER A 842 6.88 13.68 -46.54
C SER A 842 7.87 13.29 -45.43
N ASP A 843 7.41 12.70 -44.33
CA ASP A 843 8.29 12.33 -43.22
C ASP A 843 9.29 11.24 -43.62
N PRO A 844 10.46 11.19 -42.94
CA PRO A 844 11.55 10.28 -43.32
C PRO A 844 11.17 8.80 -43.37
N LEU A 845 10.22 8.36 -42.54
CA LEU A 845 9.81 6.94 -42.46
C LEU A 845 8.84 6.55 -43.59
N HIS A 846 8.01 7.48 -44.06
CA HIS A 846 7.17 7.23 -45.24
C HIS A 846 7.98 7.31 -46.55
N ARG A 847 9.03 8.15 -46.60
CA ARG A 847 9.88 8.24 -47.81
C ARG A 847 10.92 7.13 -47.93
N SER A 848 11.30 6.49 -46.83
CA SER A 848 12.42 5.54 -46.83
C SER A 848 12.18 4.28 -47.67
N GLY A 849 10.91 3.88 -47.85
CA GLY A 849 10.56 2.76 -48.76
C GLY A 849 11.01 3.01 -50.21
N SER A 850 10.98 4.27 -50.67
CA SER A 850 11.39 4.62 -52.04
C SER A 850 12.85 4.28 -52.37
N TRP A 851 13.73 4.16 -51.36
CA TRP A 851 15.17 3.93 -51.55
C TRP A 851 15.56 2.46 -51.62
N VAL A 852 14.63 1.56 -51.28
CA VAL A 852 14.90 0.12 -51.12
C VAL A 852 14.02 -0.74 -52.02
N VAL A 853 13.36 -0.13 -53.01
CA VAL A 853 12.47 -0.84 -53.95
C VAL A 853 13.21 -1.93 -54.71
N GLU A 854 14.48 -1.73 -55.07
CA GLU A 854 15.31 -2.70 -55.80
C GLU A 854 15.59 -3.99 -55.03
N ASP A 855 15.41 -3.98 -53.70
CA ASP A 855 15.61 -5.15 -52.84
C ASP A 855 14.34 -5.99 -52.69
N VAL A 856 13.19 -5.51 -53.19
CA VAL A 856 11.88 -6.13 -52.95
C VAL A 856 11.78 -7.51 -53.57
N ALA A 857 12.29 -7.73 -54.80
CA ALA A 857 12.25 -9.04 -55.43
C ALA A 857 13.01 -10.12 -54.64
N GLU A 858 14.03 -9.74 -53.88
CA GLU A 858 14.88 -10.66 -53.14
C GLU A 858 14.40 -10.86 -51.69
N LYS A 859 13.98 -9.78 -51.01
CA LYS A 859 13.81 -9.79 -49.54
C LYS A 859 12.36 -9.70 -49.09
N ALA A 860 11.41 -9.35 -49.96
CA ALA A 860 10.04 -9.09 -49.53
C ALA A 860 9.17 -10.36 -49.41
N THR A 861 8.21 -10.29 -48.49
CA THR A 861 7.07 -11.23 -48.42
C THR A 861 5.80 -10.49 -48.84
N VAL A 862 5.01 -11.11 -49.70
CA VAL A 862 3.80 -10.52 -50.28
C VAL A 862 2.56 -11.21 -49.72
N PHE A 863 1.63 -10.42 -49.21
CA PHE A 863 0.37 -10.85 -48.61
C PHE A 863 -0.81 -10.26 -49.39
N MET A 864 -1.93 -10.99 -49.37
CA MET A 864 -3.21 -10.46 -49.80
C MET A 864 -3.92 -9.84 -48.61
N LEU A 865 -4.29 -8.57 -48.71
CA LEU A 865 -4.93 -7.78 -47.66
C LEU A 865 -6.34 -7.43 -48.11
N VAL A 866 -7.36 -7.79 -47.34
CA VAL A 866 -8.73 -7.27 -47.54
C VAL A 866 -8.94 -6.16 -46.52
N GLY A 867 -9.13 -4.92 -46.99
CA GLY A 867 -9.38 -3.78 -46.11
C GLY A 867 -10.73 -3.86 -45.41
N GLY A 868 -10.96 -3.03 -44.39
CA GLY A 868 -12.26 -2.92 -43.71
C GLY A 868 -13.41 -2.44 -44.61
N ASP A 869 -13.07 -1.98 -45.82
CA ASP A 869 -13.97 -1.65 -46.92
C ASP A 869 -14.29 -2.83 -47.85
N GLY A 870 -13.75 -4.02 -47.58
CA GLY A 870 -13.95 -5.23 -48.38
C GLY A 870 -13.10 -5.29 -49.66
N VAL A 871 -12.24 -4.30 -49.92
CA VAL A 871 -11.41 -4.23 -51.13
C VAL A 871 -10.11 -5.02 -50.94
N SER A 872 -9.81 -5.94 -51.86
CA SER A 872 -8.58 -6.71 -51.88
C SER A 872 -7.41 -5.89 -52.44
N ARG A 873 -6.30 -5.88 -51.70
CA ARG A 873 -5.07 -5.13 -51.94
C ARG A 873 -3.87 -6.06 -51.78
N THR A 874 -2.72 -5.67 -52.32
CA THR A 874 -1.46 -6.38 -52.12
C THR A 874 -0.65 -5.67 -51.04
N LEU A 875 -0.34 -6.35 -49.94
CA LEU A 875 0.58 -5.88 -48.92
C LEU A 875 1.95 -6.48 -49.17
N VAL A 876 2.97 -5.65 -49.29
CA VAL A 876 4.36 -6.06 -49.44
C VAL A 876 5.09 -5.67 -48.16
N GLN A 877 5.76 -6.60 -47.50
CA GLN A 877 6.57 -6.32 -46.31
C GLN A 877 7.98 -6.85 -46.52
N MET A 878 8.99 -6.05 -46.20
CA MET A 878 10.40 -6.38 -46.41
C MET A 878 11.23 -5.98 -45.19
N PRO A 879 12.02 -6.89 -44.60
CA PRO A 879 12.89 -6.53 -43.48
C PRO A 879 13.99 -5.56 -43.94
N GLY A 880 14.41 -4.67 -43.05
CA GLY A 880 15.50 -3.74 -43.33
C GLY A 880 15.81 -2.80 -42.16
N SER A 881 16.50 -1.71 -42.44
CA SER A 881 16.86 -0.73 -41.40
C SER A 881 16.87 0.70 -41.95
N VAL A 882 16.49 1.67 -41.12
CA VAL A 882 16.64 3.10 -41.40
C VAL A 882 17.46 3.72 -40.28
N ASN A 883 18.59 4.35 -40.61
CA ASN A 883 19.52 4.98 -39.64
C ASN A 883 19.99 4.03 -38.51
N GLY A 884 20.27 2.76 -38.84
CA GLY A 884 20.77 1.77 -37.89
C GLY A 884 19.70 1.14 -36.99
N VAL A 885 18.44 1.57 -37.08
CA VAL A 885 17.31 0.93 -36.39
C VAL A 885 16.71 -0.13 -37.29
N ALA A 886 16.66 -1.38 -36.82
CA ALA A 886 16.06 -2.50 -37.53
C ALA A 886 14.52 -2.37 -37.56
N GLY A 887 13.90 -2.96 -38.58
CA GLY A 887 12.45 -2.97 -38.73
C GLY A 887 12.03 -3.56 -40.06
N ARG A 888 10.90 -3.09 -40.58
CA ARG A 888 10.44 -3.47 -41.92
C ARG A 888 9.92 -2.28 -42.72
N PHE A 889 10.12 -2.35 -44.02
CA PHE A 889 9.41 -1.53 -44.99
C PHE A 889 8.10 -2.22 -45.37
N GLU A 890 7.04 -1.45 -45.55
CA GLU A 890 5.78 -1.96 -46.06
C GLU A 890 5.17 -1.06 -47.14
N TRP A 891 4.49 -1.68 -48.11
CA TRP A 891 3.73 -1.02 -49.16
C TRP A 891 2.36 -1.67 -49.31
N ILE A 892 1.32 -0.86 -49.53
CA ILE A 892 0.00 -1.36 -49.93
C ILE A 892 -0.30 -0.90 -51.36
N LEU A 893 -0.42 -1.87 -52.25
CA LEU A 893 -0.79 -1.67 -53.64
C LEU A 893 -2.28 -1.89 -53.82
N GLU A 894 -2.95 -0.87 -54.34
CA GLU A 894 -4.33 -0.95 -54.83
C GLU A 894 -4.30 -0.65 -56.33
N GLN A 895 -4.60 -1.64 -57.17
CA GLN A 895 -4.44 -1.55 -58.62
C GLN A 895 -2.99 -1.15 -59.00
N ASP A 896 -2.80 -0.02 -59.72
CA ASP A 896 -1.52 0.55 -60.15
C ASP A 896 -1.08 1.75 -59.27
N ARG A 897 -1.51 1.79 -58.00
CA ARG A 897 -1.18 2.86 -57.06
C ARG A 897 -0.61 2.33 -55.75
N ILE A 898 0.35 3.06 -55.18
CA ILE A 898 0.79 2.88 -53.80
C ILE A 898 -0.11 3.76 -52.93
N THR A 899 -0.95 3.14 -52.11
CA THR A 899 -1.86 3.86 -51.19
C THR A 899 -1.24 4.10 -49.83
N HIS A 900 -0.26 3.26 -49.47
CA HIS A 900 0.51 3.33 -48.23
C HIS A 900 1.96 2.90 -48.46
N GLN A 901 2.91 3.62 -47.87
CA GLN A 901 4.31 3.19 -47.73
C GLN A 901 4.84 3.68 -46.37
N LEU A 902 5.53 2.82 -45.63
CA LEU A 902 6.04 3.14 -44.30
C LEU A 902 7.21 2.23 -43.89
N PHE A 903 8.18 2.77 -43.17
CA PHE A 903 9.11 1.99 -42.35
C PHE A 903 8.61 1.90 -40.90
N VAL A 904 8.37 0.68 -40.43
CA VAL A 904 7.94 0.36 -39.06
C VAL A 904 9.16 -0.09 -38.26
N ARG A 905 9.55 0.72 -37.26
CA ARG A 905 10.67 0.42 -36.35
C ARG A 905 10.35 -0.82 -35.51
N ASP A 906 11.33 -1.68 -35.31
CA ASP A 906 11.20 -3.00 -34.66
C ASP A 906 10.14 -3.91 -35.29
N GLY A 907 9.74 -3.57 -36.53
CA GLY A 907 8.67 -4.21 -37.25
C GLY A 907 8.99 -5.64 -37.67
N ARG A 908 8.13 -6.62 -37.33
CA ARG A 908 8.21 -8.00 -37.85
C ARG A 908 7.33 -8.19 -39.08
N ILE A 909 7.69 -9.13 -39.96
CA ILE A 909 6.85 -9.51 -41.11
C ILE A 909 5.63 -10.28 -40.57
N THR A 910 4.44 -9.70 -40.65
CA THR A 910 3.22 -10.22 -40.00
C THR A 910 2.03 -10.36 -40.95
N GLY A 911 2.11 -9.79 -42.16
CA GLY A 911 0.97 -9.71 -43.06
C GLY A 911 -0.13 -8.74 -42.61
N VAL A 912 0.11 -7.96 -41.56
CA VAL A 912 -0.77 -6.91 -41.05
C VAL A 912 -0.05 -5.55 -41.18
N PRO A 913 -0.66 -4.54 -41.83
CA PRO A 913 -0.03 -3.22 -42.01
C PRO A 913 0.02 -2.43 -40.69
N ILE A 914 1.03 -1.57 -40.53
CA ILE A 914 1.16 -0.54 -39.47
C ILE A 914 1.28 -1.10 -38.02
N LYS A 915 1.30 -2.43 -37.83
CA LYS A 915 1.55 -3.05 -36.52
C LYS A 915 3.04 -3.30 -36.29
N PRO A 916 3.66 -3.05 -35.13
CA PRO A 916 5.03 -3.50 -34.84
C PRO A 916 5.19 -5.00 -35.11
#